data_AF-A0A940KT98-F1
#
_entry.id   AF-A0A940KT98-F1
#
_cell.length_a   1.000
_cell.length_b   1.000
_cell.length_c   1.000
_cell.angle_alpha   90.00
_cell.angle_beta   90.00
_cell.angle_gamma   90.00
#
_symmetry.space_group_name_H-M   'P 1'
#
loop_
_entity.id
_entity.type
_entity.pdbx_description
1 polymer ?
#
loop_
_entity_poly.entity_id
_entity_poly.type
_entity_poly.pdbx_seq_one_letter_code
_entity_poly.pdbx_strand_id
1 'polypeptide(L)'
;MALLPVHRTASRFLQCSLLLIAAFLLAAMTARAASVAPHAEDWSTQRVLDPQGLGYDKFGRAVAMSGSVALVSASEATLGDHSAQGKVLVYERAADGAWNLTQTLTAADGAAFNEFGWSVAVSGRVAVIGAINATIGEHNSQGAAYVFVRGDDGVWTQTQKLVAADGTSVDWFGSAVAMNEETIVVAAYGAHYNDQMMRGSLYVFTQVGGTWTQTQQLVAADGDVGDGFGFAIALSGSTLLASSPGAEIGGRHAQGAVYRFVRTDGAWSQRQKVVVAEGAENDQLGSALAVDGDTALIGAMWREGGAGVVYVFGGAGGDWTQQQRLAASDGAARGVDGIGLPPTDNFGITLALQGDTALVGASNVTVSGTEGQGAAYLFRRSGGTFGGAHTFTEYDGIVSPYFGAAVALDGDEALIGMYGYTPDWDHYQQGAAYFYRRASNGIPASERAVLVDLYDSTGGAGWWDMNGWLGEPGSECSWTGVTCDEAGAHVVGLSFGFTNMVGTLPPSLNQLTGLVSLQIADQPQLGGVFPSLAGMTGLQTIDVRNTGLTGALPSLAGLTALQSATFLGNQFDGAIPPFGELPALAWFSASGNQLSGTIPSLDGLPALTGFFVGNNHLSGPPPAPPAGLGEYGGELCPNALDHVESPAWDTITGIAPWYRDCTATPTDAIFGDGFDGT
;
A
#
# COMPACT_ATOMS: atom_id res chain seq x y z
N MET A 1 -41.03 -67.84 35.26
CA MET A 1 -42.27 -67.14 34.87
C MET A 1 -41.92 -65.64 34.82
N ALA A 2 -41.97 -65.06 33.62
CA ALA A 2 -41.48 -63.73 33.20
C ALA A 2 -42.09 -62.56 34.01
N LEU A 3 -41.48 -61.38 34.26
CA LEU A 3 -40.28 -60.66 33.77
C LEU A 3 -39.71 -59.82 34.94
N LEU A 4 -38.39 -59.73 35.06
CA LEU A 4 -37.65 -58.83 35.96
C LEU A 4 -37.37 -57.48 35.26
N PRO A 5 -37.52 -56.32 35.93
CA PRO A 5 -36.90 -55.07 35.48
C PRO A 5 -35.77 -54.68 36.43
N VAL A 6 -34.53 -54.65 35.93
CA VAL A 6 -33.40 -54.13 36.70
C VAL A 6 -32.45 -53.34 35.79
N HIS A 7 -32.06 -52.19 36.33
CA HIS A 7 -30.97 -51.27 35.97
C HIS A 7 -31.21 -50.12 34.98
N ARG A 8 -31.61 -49.00 35.60
CA ARG A 8 -31.02 -47.66 35.42
C ARG A 8 -29.51 -47.74 35.14
N THR A 9 -29.09 -47.31 33.95
CA THR A 9 -27.92 -46.44 33.66
C THR A 9 -27.72 -46.34 32.13
N ALA A 10 -28.54 -45.55 31.45
CA ALA A 10 -28.29 -45.08 30.07
C ALA A 10 -29.42 -44.14 29.60
N SER A 11 -29.58 -42.96 30.23
CA SER A 11 -30.54 -41.95 29.74
C SER A 11 -30.20 -40.52 30.18
N ARG A 12 -28.90 -40.19 30.30
CA ARG A 12 -28.45 -38.80 30.44
C ARG A 12 -27.28 -38.40 29.54
N PHE A 13 -26.82 -39.31 28.67
CA PHE A 13 -25.76 -39.03 27.68
C PHE A 13 -26.25 -38.99 26.23
N LEU A 14 -27.55 -39.18 25.97
CA LEU A 14 -28.15 -39.10 24.62
C LEU A 14 -29.11 -37.92 24.42
N GLN A 15 -29.27 -37.05 25.42
CA GLN A 15 -30.04 -35.80 25.32
C GLN A 15 -29.16 -34.54 25.41
N CYS A 16 -27.84 -34.70 25.53
CA CYS A 16 -26.86 -33.60 25.42
C CYS A 16 -26.10 -33.59 24.07
N SER A 17 -26.39 -34.53 23.16
CA SER A 17 -25.71 -34.65 21.86
C SER A 17 -26.63 -34.40 20.65
N LEU A 18 -27.92 -34.14 20.87
CA LEU A 18 -28.87 -33.76 19.81
C LEU A 18 -29.35 -32.29 19.88
N LEU A 19 -29.05 -31.57 20.96
CA LEU A 19 -29.30 -30.11 21.07
C LEU A 19 -28.07 -29.27 20.70
N LEU A 20 -26.89 -29.88 20.51
CA LEU A 20 -25.70 -29.24 19.94
C LEU A 20 -25.57 -29.42 18.41
N ILE A 21 -26.38 -30.29 17.80
CA ILE A 21 -26.39 -30.52 16.33
C ILE A 21 -27.57 -29.79 15.67
N ALA A 22 -28.65 -29.47 16.41
CA ALA A 22 -29.77 -28.67 15.90
C ALA A 22 -29.54 -27.14 16.01
N ALA A 23 -28.60 -26.68 16.83
CA ALA A 23 -28.15 -25.27 16.85
C ALA A 23 -27.12 -24.96 15.73
N PHE A 24 -26.51 -25.99 15.13
CA PHE A 24 -25.59 -25.86 14.00
C PHE A 24 -26.26 -26.04 12.62
N LEU A 25 -27.50 -26.51 12.56
CA LEU A 25 -28.24 -26.75 11.32
C LEU A 25 -29.46 -25.85 11.11
N LEU A 26 -29.68 -24.86 11.98
CA LEU A 26 -30.68 -23.80 11.80
C LEU A 26 -30.07 -22.37 11.87
N ALA A 27 -28.75 -22.26 11.72
CA ALA A 27 -28.03 -21.02 11.43
C ALA A 27 -27.49 -20.97 9.98
N ALA A 28 -27.78 -22.01 9.16
CA ALA A 28 -27.27 -22.15 7.80
C ALA A 28 -28.31 -21.92 6.68
N MET A 29 -29.54 -21.48 7.01
CA MET A 29 -30.58 -21.23 6.01
C MET A 29 -31.42 -19.99 6.33
N THR A 30 -30.75 -18.85 6.51
CA THR A 30 -31.16 -17.52 5.99
C THR A 30 -29.98 -16.56 6.11
N ALA A 31 -28.78 -16.99 5.71
CA ALA A 31 -27.84 -16.04 5.13
C ALA A 31 -28.27 -15.92 3.67
N ARG A 32 -29.26 -15.06 3.41
CA ARG A 32 -29.33 -14.42 2.10
C ARG A 32 -27.97 -13.75 2.01
N ALA A 33 -27.07 -14.29 1.20
CA ALA A 33 -25.87 -13.60 0.82
C ALA A 33 -26.37 -12.25 0.30
N ALA A 34 -26.26 -11.22 1.13
CA ALA A 34 -26.05 -9.90 0.60
C ALA A 34 -24.72 -10.06 -0.12
N SER A 35 -24.80 -10.39 -1.41
CA SER A 35 -23.75 -10.06 -2.36
C SER A 35 -23.64 -8.55 -2.28
N VAL A 36 -22.89 -8.06 -1.29
CA VAL A 36 -22.20 -6.79 -1.42
C VAL A 36 -21.27 -7.09 -2.58
N ALA A 37 -21.67 -6.66 -3.77
CA ALA A 37 -20.75 -6.60 -4.89
C ALA A 37 -19.47 -5.94 -4.34
N PRO A 38 -18.26 -6.49 -4.58
CA PRO A 38 -17.07 -5.71 -4.29
C PRO A 38 -17.30 -4.37 -4.97
N HIS A 39 -17.25 -3.27 -4.20
CA HIS A 39 -17.23 -1.94 -4.78
C HIS A 39 -16.19 -2.01 -5.89
N ALA A 40 -16.63 -1.82 -7.14
CA ALA A 40 -15.75 -1.86 -8.28
C ALA A 40 -14.64 -0.86 -7.98
N GLU A 41 -13.41 -1.36 -7.82
CA GLU A 41 -12.26 -0.46 -7.72
C GLU A 41 -12.24 0.33 -9.03
N ASP A 42 -12.51 1.63 -8.96
CA ASP A 42 -12.42 2.50 -10.12
C ASP A 42 -10.93 2.70 -10.41
N TRP A 43 -10.37 1.87 -11.28
CA TRP A 43 -9.01 2.05 -11.77
C TRP A 43 -9.02 3.08 -12.89
N SER A 44 -8.22 4.13 -12.73
CA SER A 44 -7.86 5.00 -13.85
C SER A 44 -6.79 4.32 -14.69
N THR A 45 -6.93 4.41 -16.01
CA THR A 45 -6.04 3.76 -16.96
C THR A 45 -5.37 4.78 -17.87
N GLN A 46 -4.06 4.64 -18.05
CA GLN A 46 -3.31 5.32 -19.08
C GLN A 46 -2.60 4.29 -19.96
N ARG A 47 -3.07 4.14 -21.20
CA ARG A 47 -2.37 3.37 -22.24
C ARG A 47 -1.25 4.20 -22.84
N VAL A 48 -0.09 3.58 -23.02
CA VAL A 48 1.05 4.16 -23.74
C VAL A 48 1.48 3.23 -24.88
N LEU A 49 1.94 3.86 -25.96
CA LEU A 49 2.58 3.22 -27.10
C LEU A 49 3.98 3.83 -27.26
N ASP A 50 4.85 3.14 -27.97
CA ASP A 50 6.11 3.71 -28.43
C ASP A 50 5.85 4.67 -29.60
N PRO A 51 6.09 5.99 -29.44
CA PRO A 51 5.82 6.96 -30.50
C PRO A 51 6.69 6.77 -31.76
N GLN A 52 7.79 6.04 -31.63
CA GLN A 52 8.70 5.70 -32.73
C GLN A 52 8.79 4.18 -32.95
N GLY A 53 7.82 3.42 -32.45
CA GLY A 53 7.84 1.97 -32.60
C GLY A 53 7.45 1.57 -34.02
N LEU A 54 7.96 0.44 -34.46
CA LEU A 54 7.61 -0.22 -35.71
C LEU A 54 6.83 -1.51 -35.41
N GLY A 55 6.29 -2.14 -36.45
CA GLY A 55 5.73 -3.47 -36.33
C GLY A 55 6.77 -4.46 -35.79
N TYR A 56 6.33 -5.38 -34.93
CA TYR A 56 7.14 -6.42 -34.27
C TYR A 56 8.15 -5.93 -33.22
N ASP A 57 8.10 -4.67 -32.79
CA ASP A 57 9.04 -4.14 -31.78
C ASP A 57 8.88 -4.76 -30.37
N LYS A 58 7.73 -5.40 -30.10
CA LYS A 58 7.37 -6.04 -28.81
C LYS A 58 7.40 -5.08 -27.63
N PHE A 59 6.92 -3.86 -27.81
CA PHE A 59 6.74 -2.89 -26.74
C PHE A 59 5.84 -3.45 -25.63
N GLY A 60 6.27 -3.37 -24.37
CA GLY A 60 5.58 -3.97 -23.24
C GLY A 60 5.94 -5.43 -22.95
N ARG A 61 6.99 -6.00 -23.58
CA ARG A 61 7.46 -7.36 -23.28
C ARG A 61 7.94 -7.54 -21.84
N ALA A 62 8.64 -6.56 -21.30
CA ALA A 62 9.13 -6.51 -19.94
C ALA A 62 8.89 -5.10 -19.37
N VAL A 63 8.52 -5.06 -18.09
CA VAL A 63 8.18 -3.81 -17.40
C VAL A 63 8.76 -3.82 -15.99
N ALA A 64 9.12 -2.64 -15.48
CA ALA A 64 9.56 -2.46 -14.10
C ALA A 64 9.16 -1.07 -13.60
N MET A 65 8.93 -0.93 -12.29
CA MET A 65 8.54 0.33 -11.65
C MET A 65 9.25 0.50 -10.32
N SER A 66 9.57 1.75 -9.96
CA SER A 66 10.05 2.12 -8.63
C SER A 66 9.81 3.61 -8.40
N GLY A 67 8.93 3.94 -7.46
CA GLY A 67 8.52 5.30 -7.17
C GLY A 67 7.94 5.98 -8.41
N SER A 68 8.52 7.12 -8.77
CA SER A 68 8.08 7.92 -9.92
C SER A 68 8.67 7.51 -11.26
N VAL A 69 9.33 6.34 -11.36
CA VAL A 69 10.00 5.86 -12.57
C VAL A 69 9.41 4.52 -13.00
N ALA A 70 9.16 4.38 -14.30
CA ALA A 70 8.77 3.13 -14.93
C ALA A 70 9.59 2.88 -16.21
N LEU A 71 9.88 1.61 -16.46
CA LEU A 71 10.58 1.13 -17.65
C LEU A 71 9.66 0.23 -18.45
N VAL A 72 9.62 0.42 -19.76
CA VAL A 72 8.88 -0.43 -20.70
C VAL A 72 9.78 -0.81 -21.86
N SER A 73 10.02 -2.11 -22.06
CA SER A 73 10.90 -2.59 -23.13
C SER A 73 10.19 -2.67 -24.48
N ALA A 74 10.89 -2.35 -25.55
CA ALA A 74 10.63 -2.83 -26.92
C ALA A 74 11.85 -3.65 -27.37
N SER A 75 11.90 -4.90 -26.91
CA SER A 75 13.11 -5.73 -27.00
C SER A 75 13.51 -6.09 -28.43
N GLU A 76 12.56 -6.11 -29.37
CA GLU A 76 12.80 -6.46 -30.77
C GLU A 76 12.81 -5.22 -31.67
N ALA A 77 12.89 -4.02 -31.08
CA ALA A 77 12.94 -2.78 -31.82
C ALA A 77 14.11 -2.72 -32.81
N THR A 78 13.81 -2.32 -34.04
CA THR A 78 14.80 -2.05 -35.08
C THR A 78 15.34 -0.63 -34.93
N LEU A 79 16.66 -0.48 -34.85
CA LEU A 79 17.34 0.81 -34.69
C LEU A 79 18.34 1.03 -35.83
N GLY A 80 18.03 1.97 -36.73
CA GLY A 80 18.82 2.17 -37.94
C GLY A 80 18.88 0.89 -38.78
N ASP A 81 20.08 0.39 -39.05
CA ASP A 81 20.31 -0.83 -39.82
C ASP A 81 20.33 -2.11 -38.95
N HIS A 82 20.09 -2.00 -37.63
CA HIS A 82 20.12 -3.13 -36.71
C HIS A 82 18.72 -3.63 -36.37
N SER A 83 18.29 -4.71 -37.02
CA SER A 83 17.05 -5.42 -36.70
C SER A 83 17.11 -6.03 -35.30
N ALA A 84 16.04 -5.93 -34.53
CA ALA A 84 15.94 -6.51 -33.17
C ALA A 84 17.13 -6.17 -32.25
N GLN A 85 17.67 -4.94 -32.39
CA GLN A 85 18.66 -4.44 -31.44
C GLN A 85 18.05 -4.25 -30.05
N GLY A 86 16.81 -3.77 -30.01
CA GLY A 86 16.05 -3.52 -28.80
C GLY A 86 16.32 -2.15 -28.17
N LYS A 87 15.31 -1.64 -27.46
CA LYS A 87 15.35 -0.38 -26.69
C LYS A 87 14.43 -0.47 -25.47
N VAL A 88 14.65 0.42 -24.50
CA VAL A 88 13.78 0.57 -23.31
C VAL A 88 13.35 2.02 -23.18
N LEU A 89 12.05 2.25 -23.00
CA LEU A 89 11.48 3.57 -22.80
C LEU A 89 11.33 3.84 -21.30
N VAL A 90 11.72 5.04 -20.88
CA VAL A 90 11.63 5.54 -19.51
C VAL A 90 10.43 6.47 -19.41
N TYR A 91 9.53 6.15 -18.49
CA TYR A 91 8.42 7.01 -18.13
C TYR A 91 8.64 7.58 -16.74
N GLU A 92 8.34 8.87 -16.57
CA GLU A 92 8.33 9.52 -15.27
C GLU A 92 6.94 10.06 -14.94
N ARG A 93 6.53 9.86 -13.69
CA ARG A 93 5.23 10.29 -13.17
C ARG A 93 5.25 11.79 -12.87
N ALA A 94 4.39 12.53 -13.54
CA ALA A 94 4.17 13.96 -13.29
C ALA A 94 3.35 14.21 -12.01
N ALA A 95 3.23 15.49 -11.62
CA ALA A 95 2.51 15.89 -10.40
C ALA A 95 0.99 15.64 -10.47
N ASP A 96 0.41 15.70 -11.67
CA ASP A 96 -0.97 15.26 -11.96
C ASP A 96 -1.10 13.73 -12.01
N GLY A 97 0.04 13.05 -11.89
CA GLY A 97 0.17 11.60 -11.97
C GLY A 97 0.09 11.02 -13.37
N ALA A 98 0.12 11.81 -14.44
CA ALA A 98 0.32 11.25 -15.77
C ALA A 98 1.74 10.66 -15.89
N TRP A 99 1.86 9.49 -16.52
CA TRP A 99 3.15 8.88 -16.85
C TRP A 99 3.65 9.40 -18.19
N ASN A 100 4.74 10.17 -18.19
CA ASN A 100 5.24 10.81 -19.41
C ASN A 100 6.55 10.15 -19.86
N LEU A 101 6.65 9.85 -21.15
CA LEU A 101 7.90 9.39 -21.76
C LEU A 101 8.96 10.50 -21.65
N THR A 102 10.06 10.23 -20.96
CA THR A 102 11.16 11.19 -20.78
C THR A 102 12.42 10.82 -21.56
N GLN A 103 12.66 9.52 -21.76
CA GLN A 103 13.89 9.06 -22.41
C GLN A 103 13.72 7.68 -23.07
N THR A 104 14.53 7.43 -24.10
CA THR A 104 14.74 6.10 -24.69
C THR A 104 16.18 5.67 -24.43
N LEU A 105 16.36 4.46 -23.90
CA LEU A 105 17.65 3.85 -23.57
C LEU A 105 18.01 2.78 -24.60
N THR A 106 19.28 2.77 -24.99
CA THR A 106 19.87 1.76 -25.88
C THR A 106 21.26 1.39 -25.36
N ALA A 107 21.71 0.17 -25.65
CA ALA A 107 23.09 -0.22 -25.37
C ALA A 107 24.05 0.56 -26.28
N ALA A 108 25.12 1.12 -25.69
CA ALA A 108 26.14 1.88 -26.42
C ALA A 108 26.84 1.06 -27.52
N ASP A 109 26.93 -0.26 -27.34
CA ASP A 109 27.45 -1.24 -28.30
C ASP A 109 26.34 -2.16 -28.84
N GLY A 110 25.10 -1.68 -28.87
CA GLY A 110 23.98 -2.44 -29.40
C GLY A 110 24.16 -2.78 -30.88
N ALA A 111 23.84 -4.03 -31.21
CA ALA A 111 23.93 -4.62 -32.54
C ALA A 111 22.63 -5.37 -32.87
N ALA A 112 22.48 -5.77 -34.14
CA ALA A 112 21.33 -6.54 -34.58
C ALA A 112 21.15 -7.82 -33.76
N PHE A 113 19.90 -8.14 -33.43
CA PHE A 113 19.47 -9.32 -32.68
C PHE A 113 20.01 -9.43 -31.25
N ASN A 114 20.59 -8.36 -30.67
CA ASN A 114 21.00 -8.38 -29.26
C ASN A 114 19.81 -8.45 -28.29
N GLU A 115 18.63 -8.01 -28.74
CA GLU A 115 17.39 -7.99 -27.96
C GLU A 115 17.50 -7.25 -26.61
N PHE A 116 18.12 -6.07 -26.64
CA PHE A 116 18.22 -5.20 -25.47
C PHE A 116 16.83 -4.83 -24.94
N GLY A 117 16.61 -5.02 -23.65
CA GLY A 117 15.28 -4.87 -23.03
C GLY A 117 14.56 -6.20 -22.83
N TRP A 118 15.21 -7.35 -23.06
CA TRP A 118 14.64 -8.67 -22.77
C TRP A 118 14.18 -8.80 -21.32
N SER A 119 14.97 -8.26 -20.38
CA SER A 119 14.63 -8.15 -18.97
C SER A 119 15.00 -6.76 -18.46
N VAL A 120 14.20 -6.23 -17.52
CA VAL A 120 14.41 -4.89 -16.95
C VAL A 120 14.17 -4.94 -15.44
N ALA A 121 14.97 -4.19 -14.69
CA ALA A 121 14.75 -3.91 -13.28
C ALA A 121 15.16 -2.47 -12.96
N VAL A 122 14.47 -1.85 -12.01
CA VAL A 122 14.76 -0.48 -11.55
C VAL A 122 14.61 -0.40 -10.05
N SER A 123 15.53 0.32 -9.39
CA SER A 123 15.44 0.65 -7.97
C SER A 123 15.97 2.06 -7.78
N GLY A 124 15.07 3.00 -7.46
CA GLY A 124 15.40 4.41 -7.33
C GLY A 124 16.06 4.98 -8.60
N ARG A 125 17.36 5.26 -8.53
CA ARG A 125 18.13 5.93 -9.60
C ARG A 125 18.93 4.97 -10.47
N VAL A 126 18.83 3.66 -10.26
CA VAL A 126 19.61 2.66 -10.99
C VAL A 126 18.66 1.72 -11.73
N ALA A 127 18.96 1.48 -12.99
CA ALA A 127 18.24 0.54 -13.84
C ALA A 127 19.23 -0.48 -14.41
N VAL A 128 18.78 -1.73 -14.52
CA VAL A 128 19.54 -2.81 -15.13
C VAL A 128 18.71 -3.41 -16.26
N ILE A 129 19.33 -3.54 -17.43
CA ILE A 129 18.64 -3.98 -18.65
C ILE A 129 19.41 -5.13 -19.28
N GLY A 130 18.76 -6.27 -19.47
CA GLY A 130 19.32 -7.44 -20.13
C GLY A 130 19.26 -7.36 -21.66
N ALA A 131 20.29 -7.88 -22.31
CA ALA A 131 20.35 -8.15 -23.75
C ALA A 131 20.78 -9.61 -23.93
N ILE A 132 19.79 -10.51 -23.95
CA ILE A 132 19.98 -11.95 -23.81
C ILE A 132 20.84 -12.54 -24.94
N ASN A 133 20.80 -11.94 -26.13
CA ASN A 133 21.49 -12.41 -27.33
C ASN A 133 22.75 -11.61 -27.67
N ALA A 134 23.21 -10.74 -26.77
CA ALA A 134 24.45 -10.00 -26.99
C ALA A 134 25.66 -10.92 -27.21
N THR A 135 26.43 -10.62 -28.26
CA THR A 135 27.68 -11.33 -28.55
C THR A 135 28.84 -10.70 -27.79
N ILE A 136 29.64 -11.52 -27.11
CA ILE A 136 30.80 -11.08 -26.32
C ILE A 136 32.05 -11.77 -26.86
N GLY A 137 32.94 -10.99 -27.52
CA GLY A 137 34.09 -11.57 -28.20
C GLY A 137 33.67 -12.57 -29.29
N GLU A 138 34.08 -13.82 -29.16
CA GLU A 138 33.71 -14.92 -30.07
C GLU A 138 32.45 -15.69 -29.62
N HIS A 139 31.86 -15.33 -28.48
CA HIS A 139 30.74 -16.04 -27.87
C HIS A 139 29.39 -15.42 -28.26
N ASN A 140 28.75 -16.02 -29.26
CA ASN A 140 27.40 -15.65 -29.70
C ASN A 140 26.34 -15.98 -28.63
N SER A 141 25.41 -15.05 -28.41
CA SER A 141 24.35 -15.20 -27.41
C SER A 141 24.86 -15.55 -26.00
N GLN A 142 26.10 -15.16 -25.66
CA GLN A 142 26.56 -15.20 -24.27
C GLN A 142 25.68 -14.32 -23.40
N GLY A 143 25.23 -13.19 -23.96
CA GLY A 143 24.35 -12.24 -23.30
C GLY A 143 25.12 -11.20 -22.47
N ALA A 144 24.44 -10.10 -22.17
CA ALA A 144 24.96 -8.99 -21.37
C ALA A 144 23.85 -8.32 -20.55
N ALA A 145 24.23 -7.60 -19.50
CA ALA A 145 23.34 -6.66 -18.82
C ALA A 145 23.98 -5.27 -18.75
N TYR A 146 23.18 -4.21 -18.82
CA TYR A 146 23.66 -2.84 -18.87
C TYR A 146 23.08 -2.06 -17.70
N VAL A 147 23.95 -1.33 -17.01
CA VAL A 147 23.57 -0.50 -15.86
C VAL A 147 23.43 0.94 -16.32
N PHE A 148 22.27 1.51 -16.06
CA PHE A 148 21.97 2.92 -16.26
C PHE A 148 21.79 3.61 -14.92
N VAL A 149 22.32 4.82 -14.79
CA VAL A 149 22.17 5.67 -13.61
C VAL A 149 21.54 6.99 -14.01
N ARG A 150 20.50 7.39 -13.26
CA ARG A 150 19.84 8.69 -13.39
C ARG A 150 20.64 9.76 -12.67
N GLY A 151 21.09 10.78 -13.41
CA GLY A 151 21.70 11.98 -12.86
C GLY A 151 20.70 12.85 -12.09
N ASP A 152 21.21 13.84 -11.35
CA ASP A 152 20.37 14.84 -10.69
C ASP A 152 19.63 15.75 -11.67
N ASP A 153 20.12 15.83 -12.91
CA ASP A 153 19.47 16.47 -14.06
C ASP A 153 18.31 15.65 -14.64
N GLY A 154 18.10 14.43 -14.13
CA GLY A 154 17.08 13.50 -14.59
C GLY A 154 17.45 12.68 -15.82
N VAL A 155 18.68 12.81 -16.32
CA VAL A 155 19.13 12.06 -17.50
C VAL A 155 19.67 10.70 -17.08
N TRP A 156 19.19 9.65 -17.73
CA TRP A 156 19.71 8.30 -17.58
C TRP A 156 20.93 8.10 -18.48
N THR A 157 22.01 7.59 -17.91
CA THR A 157 23.27 7.33 -18.64
C THR A 157 23.74 5.91 -18.42
N GLN A 158 24.19 5.24 -19.49
CA GLN A 158 24.83 3.93 -19.36
C GLN A 158 26.16 4.11 -18.64
N THR A 159 26.30 3.52 -17.46
CA THR A 159 27.52 3.60 -16.64
C THR A 159 28.37 2.35 -16.73
N GLN A 160 27.75 1.19 -17.02
CA GLN A 160 28.47 -0.08 -17.05
C GLN A 160 27.80 -1.12 -17.95
N LYS A 161 28.62 -2.01 -18.52
CA LYS A 161 28.21 -3.28 -19.13
C LYS A 161 28.71 -4.43 -18.25
N LEU A 162 27.82 -5.34 -17.89
CA LEU A 162 28.05 -6.53 -17.09
C LEU A 162 28.03 -7.76 -17.99
N VAL A 163 29.02 -8.65 -17.80
CA VAL A 163 29.15 -9.94 -18.49
C VAL A 163 29.60 -10.98 -17.48
N ALA A 164 29.20 -12.24 -17.67
CA ALA A 164 29.75 -13.35 -16.89
C ALA A 164 31.22 -13.58 -17.25
N ALA A 165 32.10 -13.67 -16.24
CA ALA A 165 33.53 -13.86 -16.44
C ALA A 165 33.90 -15.23 -17.03
N ASP A 166 33.09 -16.24 -16.74
CA ASP A 166 33.14 -17.61 -17.25
C ASP A 166 32.13 -17.85 -18.40
N GLY A 167 31.50 -16.79 -18.89
CA GLY A 167 30.40 -16.92 -19.83
C GLY A 167 30.85 -17.45 -21.19
N THR A 168 30.01 -18.30 -21.77
CA THR A 168 30.21 -18.92 -23.09
C THR A 168 29.02 -18.69 -24.02
N SER A 169 29.13 -19.18 -25.26
CA SER A 169 28.05 -19.09 -26.24
C SER A 169 26.75 -19.71 -25.70
N VAL A 170 25.62 -19.04 -25.91
CA VAL A 170 24.28 -19.54 -25.54
C VAL A 170 24.05 -19.65 -24.02
N ASP A 171 24.89 -19.00 -23.21
CA ASP A 171 24.64 -18.89 -21.76
C ASP A 171 23.40 -18.03 -21.45
N TRP A 172 23.08 -17.08 -22.34
CA TRP A 172 21.94 -16.17 -22.22
C TRP A 172 21.97 -15.31 -20.96
N PHE A 173 23.15 -14.80 -20.59
CA PHE A 173 23.32 -13.84 -19.51
C PHE A 173 22.45 -12.59 -19.72
N GLY A 174 21.69 -12.19 -18.71
CA GLY A 174 20.71 -11.11 -18.84
C GLY A 174 19.31 -11.61 -19.21
N SER A 175 19.07 -12.93 -19.20
CA SER A 175 17.75 -13.52 -19.40
C SER A 175 16.72 -13.06 -18.36
N ALA A 176 17.17 -12.83 -17.14
CA ALA A 176 16.40 -12.22 -16.06
C ALA A 176 17.34 -11.38 -15.20
N VAL A 177 16.83 -10.25 -14.71
CA VAL A 177 17.56 -9.33 -13.81
C VAL A 177 16.67 -9.00 -12.62
N ALA A 178 17.27 -8.95 -11.43
CA ALA A 178 16.61 -8.49 -10.22
C ALA A 178 17.59 -7.62 -9.44
N MET A 179 17.09 -6.60 -8.75
CA MET A 179 17.96 -5.69 -8.01
C MET A 179 17.29 -5.09 -6.79
N ASN A 180 18.14 -4.63 -5.87
CA ASN A 180 17.82 -3.65 -4.85
C ASN A 180 18.95 -2.60 -4.82
N GLU A 181 18.92 -1.69 -3.87
CA GLU A 181 19.90 -0.59 -3.78
C GLU A 181 21.37 -1.07 -3.69
N GLU A 182 21.62 -2.25 -3.13
CA GLU A 182 22.97 -2.76 -2.86
C GLU A 182 23.44 -3.87 -3.82
N THR A 183 22.51 -4.56 -4.47
CA THR A 183 22.77 -5.82 -5.17
C THR A 183 22.08 -5.85 -6.53
N ILE A 184 22.82 -6.24 -7.56
CA ILE A 184 22.28 -6.66 -8.86
C ILE A 184 22.49 -8.17 -8.98
N VAL A 185 21.46 -8.89 -9.38
CA VAL A 185 21.54 -10.31 -9.73
C VAL A 185 21.17 -10.47 -11.20
N VAL A 186 22.03 -11.14 -11.95
CA VAL A 186 21.81 -11.42 -13.37
C VAL A 186 21.81 -12.93 -13.59
N ALA A 187 20.78 -13.43 -14.26
CA ALA A 187 20.66 -14.84 -14.58
C ALA A 187 21.23 -15.19 -15.96
N ALA A 188 21.69 -16.43 -16.09
CA ALA A 188 22.11 -17.08 -17.32
C ALA A 188 21.63 -18.53 -17.27
N TYR A 189 20.36 -18.78 -17.63
CA TYR A 189 19.77 -20.11 -17.47
C TYR A 189 20.36 -21.15 -18.45
N GLY A 190 21.02 -20.70 -19.53
CA GLY A 190 21.73 -21.56 -20.48
C GLY A 190 23.14 -21.95 -20.01
N ALA A 191 23.67 -21.31 -18.97
CA ALA A 191 25.05 -21.45 -18.56
C ALA A 191 25.46 -22.89 -18.23
N HIS A 192 26.67 -23.23 -18.65
CA HIS A 192 27.33 -24.47 -18.30
C HIS A 192 27.89 -24.41 -16.88
N TYR A 193 27.87 -25.54 -16.16
CA TYR A 193 28.56 -25.63 -14.87
C TYR A 193 29.14 -27.03 -14.68
N ASN A 194 30.45 -27.12 -14.41
CA ASN A 194 31.20 -28.38 -14.33
C ASN A 194 30.94 -29.31 -15.54
N ASP A 195 31.04 -28.77 -16.76
CA ASP A 195 30.78 -29.45 -18.04
C ASP A 195 29.33 -29.96 -18.26
N GLN A 196 28.39 -29.62 -17.37
CA GLN A 196 26.96 -29.91 -17.54
C GLN A 196 26.27 -28.77 -18.29
N MET A 197 25.66 -29.09 -19.43
CA MET A 197 25.00 -28.10 -20.29
C MET A 197 23.66 -27.64 -19.73
N MET A 198 23.34 -26.35 -19.90
CA MET A 198 22.03 -25.77 -19.52
C MET A 198 21.63 -26.06 -18.07
N ARG A 199 22.62 -26.17 -17.18
CA ARG A 199 22.37 -26.30 -15.73
C ARG A 199 21.93 -24.96 -15.17
N GLY A 200 22.47 -23.86 -15.70
CA GLY A 200 22.12 -22.48 -15.36
C GLY A 200 22.91 -21.91 -14.19
N SER A 201 23.05 -20.59 -14.15
CA SER A 201 23.81 -19.86 -13.12
C SER A 201 23.26 -18.47 -12.87
N LEU A 202 23.48 -17.95 -11.66
CA LEU A 202 23.25 -16.55 -11.31
C LEU A 202 24.56 -15.86 -10.94
N TYR A 203 24.67 -14.58 -11.28
CA TYR A 203 25.84 -13.76 -10.99
C TYR A 203 25.41 -12.56 -10.16
N VAL A 204 26.02 -12.44 -8.98
CA VAL A 204 25.72 -11.39 -8.00
C VAL A 204 26.76 -10.30 -8.11
N PHE A 205 26.31 -9.06 -8.27
CA PHE A 205 27.14 -7.88 -8.34
C PHE A 205 26.82 -6.93 -7.19
N THR A 206 27.86 -6.36 -6.57
CA THR A 206 27.73 -5.33 -5.53
C THR A 206 28.64 -4.15 -5.86
N GLN A 207 28.34 -2.96 -5.35
CA GLN A 207 29.21 -1.81 -5.57
C GLN A 207 30.52 -1.91 -4.79
N VAL A 208 31.64 -1.79 -5.51
CA VAL A 208 32.99 -1.64 -4.95
C VAL A 208 33.62 -0.43 -5.63
N GLY A 209 33.91 0.63 -4.85
CA GLY A 209 34.49 1.87 -5.39
C GLY A 209 33.62 2.56 -6.45
N GLY A 210 32.29 2.47 -6.34
CA GLY A 210 31.33 3.04 -7.31
C GLY A 210 31.14 2.23 -8.59
N THR A 211 31.70 1.02 -8.67
CA THR A 211 31.54 0.10 -9.82
C THR A 211 30.86 -1.18 -9.38
N TRP A 212 29.93 -1.71 -10.18
CA TRP A 212 29.31 -3.00 -9.91
C TRP A 212 30.28 -4.13 -10.23
N THR A 213 30.69 -4.88 -9.21
CA THR A 213 31.69 -5.95 -9.32
C THR A 213 31.02 -7.27 -9.00
N GLN A 214 31.24 -8.29 -9.84
CA GLN A 214 30.78 -9.66 -9.57
C GLN A 214 31.46 -10.17 -8.29
N THR A 215 30.67 -10.48 -7.27
CA THR A 215 31.17 -10.99 -5.98
C THR A 215 30.91 -12.48 -5.80
N GLN A 216 29.85 -13.02 -6.40
CA GLN A 216 29.47 -14.43 -6.28
C GLN A 216 28.84 -14.95 -7.58
N GLN A 217 29.04 -16.25 -7.83
CA GLN A 217 28.24 -17.06 -8.74
C GLN A 217 27.43 -18.04 -7.89
N LEU A 218 26.12 -18.13 -8.14
CA LEU A 218 25.22 -19.04 -7.45
C LEU A 218 24.71 -20.08 -8.43
N VAL A 219 24.61 -21.32 -7.94
CA VAL A 219 24.07 -22.48 -8.66
C VAL A 219 23.14 -23.27 -7.75
N ALA A 220 22.18 -23.99 -8.31
CA ALA A 220 21.41 -24.98 -7.56
C ALA A 220 22.35 -26.12 -7.11
N ALA A 221 22.37 -26.42 -5.80
CA ALA A 221 23.26 -27.43 -5.23
C ALA A 221 23.08 -28.83 -5.86
N ASP A 222 21.85 -29.16 -6.25
CA ASP A 222 21.44 -30.41 -6.89
C ASP A 222 21.02 -30.23 -8.36
N GLY A 223 21.39 -29.11 -8.99
CA GLY A 223 21.06 -28.85 -10.38
C GLY A 223 21.68 -29.88 -11.33
N ASP A 224 20.94 -30.23 -12.37
CA ASP A 224 21.33 -31.18 -13.42
C ASP A 224 21.24 -30.57 -14.83
N VAL A 225 21.67 -31.33 -15.84
CA VAL A 225 21.63 -30.96 -17.25
C VAL A 225 20.20 -30.62 -17.68
N GLY A 226 20.00 -29.41 -18.19
CA GLY A 226 18.71 -28.97 -18.71
C GLY A 226 17.72 -28.44 -17.65
N ASP A 227 18.11 -28.39 -16.38
CA ASP A 227 17.27 -27.83 -15.31
C ASP A 227 16.97 -26.33 -15.51
N GLY A 228 17.89 -25.60 -16.16
CA GLY A 228 17.75 -24.18 -16.46
C GLY A 228 17.68 -23.29 -15.23
N PHE A 229 18.57 -23.50 -14.24
CA PHE A 229 18.62 -22.68 -13.03
C PHE A 229 18.81 -21.18 -13.34
N GLY A 230 17.92 -20.36 -12.77
CA GLY A 230 17.86 -18.93 -13.05
C GLY A 230 16.90 -18.55 -14.17
N PHE A 231 15.99 -19.44 -14.58
CA PHE A 231 14.95 -19.11 -15.55
C PHE A 231 14.14 -17.87 -15.13
N ALA A 232 13.70 -17.82 -13.87
CA ALA A 232 13.16 -16.64 -13.23
C ALA A 232 13.92 -16.37 -11.91
N ILE A 233 14.02 -15.09 -11.55
CA ILE A 233 14.60 -14.63 -10.28
C ILE A 233 13.75 -13.54 -9.65
N ALA A 234 13.74 -13.46 -8.33
CA ALA A 234 13.10 -12.38 -7.58
C ALA A 234 13.91 -12.06 -6.31
N LEU A 235 14.04 -10.78 -5.97
CA LEU A 235 14.89 -10.29 -4.88
C LEU A 235 14.10 -9.31 -3.99
N SER A 236 14.07 -9.57 -2.68
CA SER A 236 13.56 -8.62 -1.68
C SER A 236 14.47 -8.66 -0.45
N GLY A 237 15.04 -7.50 -0.09
CA GLY A 237 16.01 -7.37 0.99
C GLY A 237 17.16 -8.38 0.89
N SER A 238 17.21 -9.31 1.86
CA SER A 238 18.23 -10.36 1.96
C SER A 238 17.78 -11.73 1.45
N THR A 239 16.62 -11.81 0.78
CA THR A 239 16.06 -13.05 0.22
C THR A 239 16.08 -12.98 -1.31
N LEU A 240 16.68 -13.99 -1.94
CA LEU A 240 16.71 -14.19 -3.39
C LEU A 240 16.05 -15.52 -3.72
N LEU A 241 15.13 -15.52 -4.68
CA LEU A 241 14.56 -16.73 -5.25
C LEU A 241 15.08 -16.94 -6.67
N ALA A 242 15.28 -18.20 -7.02
CA ALA A 242 15.72 -18.62 -8.33
C ALA A 242 15.04 -19.93 -8.72
N SER A 243 14.57 -20.05 -9.95
CA SER A 243 13.84 -21.25 -10.41
C SER A 243 14.64 -22.12 -11.38
N SER A 244 14.28 -23.41 -11.39
CA SER A 244 14.65 -24.40 -12.39
C SER A 244 13.38 -25.13 -12.85
N PRO A 245 12.62 -24.59 -13.81
CA PRO A 245 11.37 -25.21 -14.28
C PRO A 245 11.59 -26.59 -14.93
N GLY A 246 12.81 -26.87 -15.42
CA GLY A 246 13.19 -28.16 -16.00
C GLY A 246 13.44 -29.27 -14.96
N ALA A 247 13.59 -28.91 -13.67
CA ALA A 247 14.01 -29.84 -12.63
C ALA A 247 13.09 -31.06 -12.51
N GLU A 248 13.70 -32.25 -12.49
CA GLU A 248 13.01 -33.51 -12.24
C GLU A 248 12.84 -33.76 -10.75
N ILE A 249 11.60 -34.04 -10.33
CA ILE A 249 11.27 -34.27 -8.92
C ILE A 249 10.58 -35.63 -8.78
N GLY A 250 11.27 -36.58 -8.14
CA GLY A 250 10.71 -37.92 -7.90
C GLY A 250 10.32 -38.68 -9.16
N GLY A 251 11.09 -38.53 -10.25
CA GLY A 251 10.83 -39.17 -11.54
C GLY A 251 9.87 -38.40 -12.47
N ARG A 252 9.43 -37.20 -12.09
CA ARG A 252 8.55 -36.35 -12.92
C ARG A 252 9.37 -35.25 -13.57
N HIS A 253 9.59 -35.39 -14.88
CA HIS A 253 10.30 -34.41 -15.70
C HIS A 253 9.60 -33.05 -15.69
N ALA A 254 10.38 -31.97 -15.63
CA ALA A 254 9.89 -30.60 -15.65
C ALA A 254 8.73 -30.32 -14.67
N GLN A 255 8.70 -31.01 -13.53
CA GLN A 255 7.83 -30.63 -12.41
C GLN A 255 8.23 -29.23 -11.91
N GLY A 256 9.55 -28.96 -11.92
CA GLY A 256 10.14 -27.68 -11.56
C GLY A 256 10.45 -27.55 -10.07
N ALA A 257 11.43 -26.71 -9.77
CA ALA A 257 11.86 -26.40 -8.42
C ALA A 257 12.24 -24.92 -8.29
N VAL A 258 12.15 -24.40 -7.06
CA VAL A 258 12.60 -23.06 -6.70
C VAL A 258 13.59 -23.15 -5.56
N TYR A 259 14.62 -22.31 -5.58
CA TYR A 259 15.68 -22.29 -4.59
C TYR A 259 15.68 -20.95 -3.89
N ARG A 260 15.63 -20.98 -2.56
CA ARG A 260 15.71 -19.78 -1.72
C ARG A 260 17.14 -19.60 -1.26
N PHE A 261 17.72 -18.46 -1.61
CA PHE A 261 19.01 -17.99 -1.14
C PHE A 261 18.81 -16.88 -0.11
N VAL A 262 19.64 -16.89 0.94
CA VAL A 262 19.62 -15.85 1.98
C VAL A 262 21.01 -15.24 2.10
N ARG A 263 21.06 -13.91 2.14
CA ARG A 263 22.29 -13.15 2.38
C ARG A 263 22.58 -13.06 3.87
N THR A 264 23.74 -13.54 4.30
CA THR A 264 24.25 -13.41 5.66
C THR A 264 25.70 -12.94 5.58
N ASP A 265 26.05 -11.86 6.29
CA ASP A 265 27.40 -11.28 6.30
C ASP A 265 27.96 -10.99 4.88
N GLY A 266 27.09 -10.53 3.97
CA GLY A 266 27.43 -10.21 2.58
C GLY A 266 27.51 -11.42 1.64
N ALA A 267 27.38 -12.65 2.14
CA ALA A 267 27.42 -13.88 1.34
C ALA A 267 26.02 -14.48 1.15
N TRP A 268 25.71 -14.91 -0.08
CA TRP A 268 24.47 -15.61 -0.41
C TRP A 268 24.67 -17.12 -0.27
N SER A 269 23.71 -17.79 0.34
CA SER A 269 23.73 -19.25 0.53
C SER A 269 22.36 -19.85 0.25
N GLN A 270 22.32 -20.98 -0.45
CA GLN A 270 21.08 -21.73 -0.65
C GLN A 270 20.61 -22.25 0.72
N ARG A 271 19.41 -21.85 1.13
CA ARG A 271 18.78 -22.27 2.39
C ARG A 271 17.74 -23.35 2.19
N GLN A 272 17.04 -23.31 1.07
CA GLN A 272 15.91 -24.21 0.84
C GLN A 272 15.72 -24.52 -0.64
N LYS A 273 15.33 -25.77 -0.93
CA LYS A 273 14.68 -26.16 -2.19
C LYS A 273 13.18 -26.27 -1.94
N VAL A 274 12.40 -25.54 -2.72
CA VAL A 274 10.95 -25.48 -2.68
C VAL A 274 10.39 -26.29 -3.85
N VAL A 275 9.50 -27.21 -3.52
CA VAL A 275 8.74 -28.04 -4.44
C VAL A 275 7.30 -28.15 -3.93
N VAL A 276 6.36 -28.43 -4.82
CA VAL A 276 4.96 -28.68 -4.44
C VAL A 276 4.70 -30.19 -4.45
N ALA A 277 4.18 -30.72 -3.35
CA ALA A 277 4.04 -32.18 -3.15
C ALA A 277 3.07 -32.80 -4.17
N GLU A 278 2.05 -32.03 -4.54
CA GLU A 278 1.02 -32.36 -5.51
C GLU A 278 1.39 -32.04 -6.97
N GLY A 279 2.64 -31.65 -7.24
CA GLY A 279 3.05 -31.29 -8.60
C GLY A 279 3.17 -32.49 -9.53
N ALA A 280 2.81 -32.27 -10.78
CA ALA A 280 2.85 -33.24 -11.86
C ALA A 280 4.01 -32.99 -12.83
N GLU A 281 4.20 -33.93 -13.75
CA GLU A 281 5.13 -33.77 -14.87
C GLU A 281 4.73 -32.57 -15.73
N ASN A 282 5.72 -31.78 -16.17
CA ASN A 282 5.53 -30.57 -16.96
C ASN A 282 4.75 -29.43 -16.28
N ASP A 283 4.52 -29.45 -14.97
CA ASP A 283 3.89 -28.31 -14.26
C ASP A 283 4.73 -27.02 -14.36
N GLN A 284 6.05 -27.16 -14.54
CA GLN A 284 7.02 -26.06 -14.65
C GLN A 284 6.93 -25.07 -13.47
N LEU A 285 6.94 -25.59 -12.24
CA LEU A 285 7.00 -24.77 -11.05
C LEU A 285 8.22 -23.82 -11.12
N GLY A 286 7.97 -22.54 -10.85
CA GLY A 286 8.96 -21.48 -10.98
C GLY A 286 9.00 -20.83 -12.36
N SER A 287 7.93 -20.96 -13.17
CA SER A 287 7.78 -20.21 -14.43
C SER A 287 7.85 -18.70 -14.24
N ALA A 288 7.41 -18.21 -13.08
CA ALA A 288 7.57 -16.85 -12.62
C ALA A 288 7.74 -16.82 -11.10
N LEU A 289 8.38 -15.77 -10.59
CA LEU A 289 8.63 -15.56 -9.17
C LEU A 289 8.35 -14.11 -8.78
N ALA A 290 7.75 -13.91 -7.61
CA ALA A 290 7.74 -12.62 -6.91
C ALA A 290 7.98 -12.86 -5.42
N VAL A 291 8.67 -11.93 -4.77
CA VAL A 291 8.99 -12.03 -3.34
C VAL A 291 8.89 -10.66 -2.68
N ASP A 292 8.28 -10.62 -1.51
CA ASP A 292 8.32 -9.46 -0.63
C ASP A 292 8.38 -9.91 0.82
N GLY A 293 9.45 -9.51 1.52
CA GLY A 293 9.76 -9.98 2.87
C GLY A 293 9.75 -11.51 2.98
N ASP A 294 8.84 -12.03 3.79
CA ASP A 294 8.67 -13.46 4.08
C ASP A 294 7.55 -14.13 3.25
N THR A 295 7.03 -13.45 2.23
CA THR A 295 6.04 -13.99 1.29
C THR A 295 6.65 -14.16 -0.10
N ALA A 296 6.33 -15.26 -0.76
CA ALA A 296 6.58 -15.42 -2.18
C ALA A 296 5.39 -15.95 -2.96
N LEU A 297 5.34 -15.57 -4.23
CA LEU A 297 4.46 -16.11 -5.24
C LEU A 297 5.32 -16.93 -6.22
N ILE A 298 4.86 -18.15 -6.51
CA ILE A 298 5.55 -19.07 -7.42
C ILE A 298 4.55 -19.56 -8.47
N GLY A 299 4.80 -19.22 -9.73
CA GLY A 299 3.97 -19.62 -10.86
C GLY A 299 4.26 -21.07 -11.30
N ALA A 300 3.22 -21.76 -11.76
CA ALA A 300 3.30 -23.05 -12.45
C ALA A 300 2.35 -22.99 -13.66
N MET A 301 2.76 -22.29 -14.72
CA MET A 301 1.90 -21.91 -15.84
C MET A 301 1.30 -23.09 -16.61
N TRP A 302 1.94 -24.25 -16.61
CA TRP A 302 1.49 -25.44 -17.35
C TRP A 302 0.64 -26.40 -16.54
N ARG A 303 0.46 -26.11 -15.25
CA ARG A 303 -0.38 -26.92 -14.39
C ARG A 303 -1.82 -26.95 -14.89
N GLU A 304 -2.49 -28.07 -14.64
CA GLU A 304 -3.88 -28.30 -15.07
C GLU A 304 -4.05 -28.17 -16.59
N GLY A 305 -3.02 -28.58 -17.34
CA GLY A 305 -3.04 -28.54 -18.80
C GLY A 305 -2.91 -27.13 -19.36
N GLY A 306 -2.24 -26.21 -18.66
CA GLY A 306 -2.00 -24.84 -19.13
C GLY A 306 -3.03 -23.80 -18.68
N ALA A 307 -3.97 -24.16 -17.81
CA ALA A 307 -4.76 -23.15 -17.09
C ALA A 307 -3.83 -22.30 -16.20
N GLY A 308 -2.85 -22.95 -15.57
CA GLY A 308 -1.84 -22.31 -14.74
C GLY A 308 -2.33 -22.04 -13.31
N VAL A 309 -1.39 -22.11 -12.36
CA VAL A 309 -1.65 -21.78 -10.95
C VAL A 309 -0.51 -20.94 -10.38
N VAL A 310 -0.80 -20.24 -9.28
CA VAL A 310 0.20 -19.57 -8.45
C VAL A 310 0.13 -20.11 -7.03
N TYR A 311 1.28 -20.45 -6.47
CA TYR A 311 1.39 -20.85 -5.07
C TYR A 311 1.92 -19.71 -4.23
N VAL A 312 1.32 -19.51 -3.06
CA VAL A 312 1.79 -18.58 -2.05
C VAL A 312 2.58 -19.38 -1.04
N PHE A 313 3.86 -19.03 -0.88
CA PHE A 313 4.74 -19.57 0.13
C PHE A 313 5.06 -18.50 1.17
N GLY A 314 5.27 -18.92 2.41
CA GLY A 314 5.76 -18.02 3.44
C GLY A 314 6.13 -18.74 4.73
N GLY A 315 6.88 -18.04 5.58
CA GLY A 315 7.30 -18.52 6.89
C GLY A 315 8.35 -17.60 7.51
N ALA A 316 8.07 -17.10 8.72
CA ALA A 316 8.99 -16.23 9.45
C ALA A 316 10.15 -17.05 10.05
N GLY A 317 11.39 -16.72 9.68
CA GLY A 317 12.60 -17.24 10.33
C GLY A 317 12.92 -18.72 10.16
N GLY A 318 12.20 -19.45 9.28
CA GLY A 318 12.39 -20.87 9.01
C GLY A 318 12.27 -21.24 7.54
N ASP A 319 12.09 -22.53 7.25
CA ASP A 319 11.76 -23.02 5.91
C ASP A 319 10.36 -22.56 5.52
N TRP A 320 10.22 -22.11 4.28
CA TRP A 320 8.93 -21.68 3.74
C TRP A 320 8.05 -22.87 3.42
N THR A 321 6.77 -22.75 3.78
CA THR A 321 5.74 -23.74 3.46
C THR A 321 4.69 -23.12 2.56
N GLN A 322 4.03 -23.96 1.77
CA GLN A 322 2.88 -23.55 0.95
C GLN A 322 1.73 -23.13 1.88
N GLN A 323 1.31 -21.87 1.76
CA GLN A 323 0.21 -21.27 2.55
C GLN A 323 -1.10 -21.30 1.77
N GLN A 324 -1.02 -21.08 0.45
CA GLN A 324 -2.21 -20.95 -0.38
C GLN A 324 -1.90 -21.32 -1.84
N ARG A 325 -2.95 -21.67 -2.59
CA ARG A 325 -2.95 -21.78 -4.05
C ARG A 325 -3.98 -20.80 -4.63
N LEU A 326 -3.56 -20.04 -5.63
CA LEU A 326 -4.36 -19.12 -6.41
C LEU A 326 -4.54 -19.70 -7.83
N ALA A 327 -5.74 -19.52 -8.38
CA ALA A 327 -6.07 -19.86 -9.75
C ALA A 327 -6.99 -18.76 -10.31
N ALA A 328 -6.99 -18.57 -11.62
CA ALA A 328 -7.93 -17.69 -12.29
C ALA A 328 -9.37 -18.21 -12.07
N SER A 329 -10.32 -17.30 -11.81
CA SER A 329 -11.73 -17.67 -11.61
C SER A 329 -12.40 -18.23 -12.87
N ASP A 330 -11.83 -17.94 -14.02
CA ASP A 330 -12.24 -18.32 -15.38
C ASP A 330 -11.27 -19.32 -16.04
N GLY A 331 -10.35 -19.90 -15.26
CA GLY A 331 -9.28 -20.77 -15.76
C GLY A 331 -9.78 -21.89 -16.67
N ALA A 332 -9.40 -21.85 -17.94
CA ALA A 332 -9.67 -22.87 -18.94
C ALA A 332 -8.46 -23.82 -19.10
N ALA A 333 -8.68 -25.10 -18.82
CA ALA A 333 -7.75 -26.18 -19.16
C ALA A 333 -7.88 -26.56 -20.65
N ARG A 334 -6.88 -27.28 -21.17
CA ARG A 334 -6.92 -27.91 -22.52
C ARG A 334 -8.21 -28.69 -22.79
N GLY A 335 -9.18 -28.05 -23.43
CA GLY A 335 -10.34 -28.67 -24.07
C GLY A 335 -10.03 -28.98 -25.53
N VAL A 336 -10.43 -30.15 -26.02
CA VAL A 336 -10.30 -30.55 -27.43
C VAL A 336 -11.37 -29.83 -28.27
N ASP A 337 -10.99 -28.75 -28.91
CA ASP A 337 -11.70 -28.23 -30.08
C ASP A 337 -11.01 -28.71 -31.37
N GLY A 338 -11.83 -29.03 -32.37
CA GLY A 338 -11.47 -29.81 -33.56
C GLY A 338 -10.56 -29.11 -34.57
N ILE A 339 -9.76 -28.13 -34.17
CA ILE A 339 -8.85 -27.35 -35.03
C ILE A 339 -7.37 -27.40 -34.61
N GLY A 340 -7.03 -28.13 -33.54
CA GLY A 340 -5.70 -28.72 -33.40
C GLY A 340 -4.60 -27.92 -32.69
N LEU A 341 -4.91 -26.80 -32.01
CA LEU A 341 -4.05 -26.23 -30.96
C LEU A 341 -4.94 -25.62 -29.85
N PRO A 342 -4.88 -26.11 -28.60
CA PRO A 342 -5.81 -25.71 -27.55
C PRO A 342 -5.44 -24.35 -26.92
N PRO A 343 -6.42 -23.51 -26.50
CA PRO A 343 -6.13 -22.34 -25.68
C PRO A 343 -5.65 -22.77 -24.29
N THR A 344 -4.64 -22.06 -23.80
CA THR A 344 -4.06 -22.20 -22.44
C THR A 344 -4.07 -20.81 -21.83
N ASP A 345 -4.55 -20.62 -20.62
CA ASP A 345 -4.64 -19.27 -20.05
C ASP A 345 -3.27 -18.74 -19.58
N ASN A 346 -2.35 -19.66 -19.25
CA ASN A 346 -1.02 -19.37 -18.71
C ASN A 346 -1.06 -18.48 -17.46
N PHE A 347 -2.05 -18.69 -16.57
CA PHE A 347 -2.12 -17.95 -15.31
C PHE A 347 -0.86 -18.19 -14.46
N GLY A 348 -0.23 -17.11 -14.01
CA GLY A 348 1.05 -17.18 -13.30
C GLY A 348 2.28 -17.16 -14.21
N ILE A 349 2.13 -16.72 -15.47
CA ILE A 349 3.27 -16.50 -16.39
C ILE A 349 4.14 -15.32 -15.96
N THR A 350 3.57 -14.31 -15.30
CA THR A 350 4.29 -13.20 -14.67
C THR A 350 3.67 -12.84 -13.33
N LEU A 351 4.49 -12.34 -12.41
CA LEU A 351 4.10 -12.08 -11.03
C LEU A 351 4.74 -10.79 -10.52
N ALA A 352 3.97 -10.00 -9.79
CA ALA A 352 4.46 -8.93 -8.93
C ALA A 352 3.81 -9.05 -7.55
N LEU A 353 4.56 -8.69 -6.51
CA LEU A 353 4.12 -8.75 -5.12
C LEU A 353 4.67 -7.53 -4.38
N GLN A 354 3.81 -6.81 -3.68
CA GLN A 354 4.19 -5.77 -2.74
C GLN A 354 3.19 -5.73 -1.58
N GLY A 355 3.69 -5.97 -0.37
CA GLY A 355 2.91 -6.12 0.84
C GLY A 355 1.77 -7.12 0.66
N ASP A 356 0.55 -6.63 0.82
CA ASP A 356 -0.68 -7.41 0.72
C ASP A 356 -1.29 -7.43 -0.69
N THR A 357 -0.51 -7.08 -1.72
CA THR A 357 -0.98 -6.94 -3.10
C THR A 357 -0.21 -7.85 -4.02
N ALA A 358 -0.90 -8.75 -4.70
CA ALA A 358 -0.35 -9.64 -5.70
C ALA A 358 -0.96 -9.34 -7.06
N LEU A 359 -0.14 -9.15 -8.09
CA LEU A 359 -0.58 -9.00 -9.47
C LEU A 359 -0.07 -10.19 -10.29
N VAL A 360 -0.99 -10.88 -10.97
CA VAL A 360 -0.72 -12.11 -11.69
C VAL A 360 -1.11 -11.95 -13.16
N GLY A 361 -0.15 -12.13 -14.06
CA GLY A 361 -0.41 -12.15 -15.49
C GLY A 361 -0.93 -13.51 -15.98
N ALA A 362 -1.79 -13.48 -16.99
CA ALA A 362 -2.29 -14.64 -17.72
C ALA A 362 -2.43 -14.27 -19.20
N SER A 363 -1.35 -14.37 -19.95
CA SER A 363 -1.24 -13.72 -21.27
C SER A 363 -2.07 -14.36 -22.38
N ASN A 364 -2.69 -15.50 -22.15
CA ASN A 364 -3.34 -16.25 -23.22
C ASN A 364 -4.80 -16.62 -22.90
N VAL A 365 -5.37 -15.92 -21.91
CA VAL A 365 -6.79 -15.97 -21.53
C VAL A 365 -7.69 -15.56 -22.70
N THR A 366 -8.79 -16.29 -22.87
CA THR A 366 -9.88 -15.90 -23.78
C THR A 366 -10.78 -14.87 -23.13
N VAL A 367 -10.79 -13.64 -23.63
CA VAL A 367 -11.65 -12.56 -23.11
C VAL A 367 -12.74 -12.26 -24.13
N SER A 368 -14.01 -12.31 -23.71
CA SER A 368 -15.18 -11.99 -24.55
C SER A 368 -15.25 -12.77 -25.89
N GLY A 369 -14.70 -14.00 -25.91
CA GLY A 369 -14.67 -14.85 -27.10
C GLY A 369 -13.46 -14.62 -28.03
N THR A 370 -12.53 -13.72 -27.66
CA THR A 370 -11.27 -13.52 -28.37
C THR A 370 -10.17 -14.31 -27.67
N GLU A 371 -9.70 -15.37 -28.33
CA GLU A 371 -8.61 -16.22 -27.83
C GLU A 371 -7.29 -15.44 -27.76
N GLY A 372 -6.51 -15.70 -26.69
CA GLY A 372 -5.18 -15.15 -26.53
C GLY A 372 -5.13 -13.66 -26.17
N GLN A 373 -6.26 -13.01 -25.93
CA GLN A 373 -6.33 -11.59 -25.56
C GLN A 373 -5.48 -11.31 -24.30
N GLY A 374 -5.56 -12.22 -23.33
CA GLY A 374 -4.84 -12.13 -22.06
C GLY A 374 -5.54 -11.26 -21.02
N ALA A 375 -5.17 -11.48 -19.77
CA ALA A 375 -5.69 -10.80 -18.59
C ALA A 375 -4.60 -10.63 -17.53
N ALA A 376 -4.83 -9.73 -16.57
CA ALA A 376 -4.07 -9.69 -15.33
C ALA A 376 -5.03 -9.65 -14.13
N TYR A 377 -4.66 -10.31 -13.04
CA TYR A 377 -5.51 -10.49 -11.87
C TYR A 377 -4.81 -9.91 -10.64
N LEU A 378 -5.46 -8.96 -9.97
CA LEU A 378 -5.00 -8.37 -8.74
C LEU A 378 -5.67 -9.04 -7.55
N PHE A 379 -4.90 -9.67 -6.68
CA PHE A 379 -5.38 -10.25 -5.43
C PHE A 379 -4.93 -9.39 -4.26
N ARG A 380 -5.81 -9.23 -3.27
CA ARG A 380 -5.49 -8.56 -2.00
C ARG A 380 -5.50 -9.54 -0.85
N ARG A 381 -4.53 -9.42 0.03
CA ARG A 381 -4.46 -10.23 1.26
C ARG A 381 -5.26 -9.54 2.35
N SER A 382 -6.24 -10.26 2.90
CA SER A 382 -6.96 -9.85 4.11
C SER A 382 -7.09 -11.06 5.02
N GLY A 383 -6.90 -10.87 6.33
CA GLY A 383 -6.89 -11.97 7.30
C GLY A 383 -5.82 -13.05 7.03
N GLY A 384 -4.71 -12.71 6.36
CA GLY A 384 -3.60 -13.62 6.06
C GLY A 384 -3.73 -14.42 4.76
N THR A 385 -4.84 -14.30 4.03
CA THR A 385 -5.07 -15.00 2.75
C THR A 385 -5.35 -14.03 1.62
N PHE A 386 -4.83 -14.31 0.42
CA PHE A 386 -5.17 -13.57 -0.79
C PHE A 386 -6.58 -13.94 -1.28
N GLY A 387 -7.42 -12.96 -1.57
CA GLY A 387 -8.78 -13.16 -2.06
C GLY A 387 -9.23 -12.01 -2.95
N GLY A 388 -10.45 -12.13 -3.50
CA GLY A 388 -11.12 -11.07 -4.25
C GLY A 388 -10.30 -10.55 -5.44
N ALA A 389 -10.20 -11.33 -6.51
CA ALA A 389 -9.46 -10.91 -7.69
C ALA A 389 -10.19 -9.78 -8.44
N HIS A 390 -9.52 -8.65 -8.64
CA HIS A 390 -9.90 -7.69 -9.69
C HIS A 390 -9.24 -8.12 -10.99
N THR A 391 -10.01 -8.24 -12.07
CA THR A 391 -9.48 -8.65 -13.38
C THR A 391 -9.32 -7.45 -14.29
N PHE A 392 -8.09 -7.19 -14.71
CA PHE A 392 -7.77 -6.26 -15.78
C PHE A 392 -7.84 -6.98 -17.12
N THR A 393 -8.63 -6.42 -18.03
CA THR A 393 -8.69 -6.84 -19.44
C THR A 393 -8.79 -5.60 -20.30
N GLU A 394 -8.10 -5.59 -21.42
CA GLU A 394 -8.21 -4.55 -22.43
C GLU A 394 -8.76 -5.16 -23.70
N TYR A 395 -9.86 -4.64 -24.22
CA TYR A 395 -10.45 -5.07 -25.48
C TYR A 395 -10.96 -3.85 -26.24
N ASP A 396 -10.30 -3.50 -27.33
CA ASP A 396 -10.66 -2.38 -28.21
C ASP A 396 -11.23 -2.84 -29.56
N GLY A 397 -11.59 -4.12 -29.70
CA GLY A 397 -12.15 -4.70 -30.92
C GLY A 397 -11.11 -5.13 -31.97
N ILE A 398 -9.82 -4.98 -31.67
CA ILE A 398 -8.71 -5.48 -32.47
C ILE A 398 -8.17 -6.74 -31.81
N VAL A 399 -7.88 -7.79 -32.61
CA VAL A 399 -7.21 -9.01 -32.11
C VAL A 399 -5.87 -8.60 -31.53
N SER A 400 -5.79 -8.54 -30.20
CA SER A 400 -4.63 -8.01 -29.50
C SER A 400 -4.20 -9.06 -28.49
N PRO A 401 -3.23 -9.92 -28.84
CA PRO A 401 -2.84 -10.98 -27.94
C PRO A 401 -1.87 -10.50 -26.86
N TYR A 402 -1.82 -11.25 -25.75
CA TYR A 402 -0.77 -11.17 -24.72
C TYR A 402 -0.85 -10.03 -23.70
N PHE A 403 -2.04 -9.52 -23.37
CA PHE A 403 -2.18 -8.64 -22.20
C PHE A 403 -1.85 -9.39 -20.91
N GLY A 404 -1.09 -8.78 -19.99
CA GLY A 404 -0.60 -9.48 -18.79
C GLY A 404 0.70 -10.27 -19.03
N ALA A 405 1.34 -10.10 -20.18
CA ALA A 405 2.64 -10.71 -20.48
C ALA A 405 3.81 -10.18 -19.65
N ALA A 406 3.65 -9.01 -19.02
CA ALA A 406 4.56 -8.45 -18.04
C ALA A 406 3.75 -7.65 -17.02
N VAL A 407 4.15 -7.70 -15.75
CA VAL A 407 3.47 -6.99 -14.66
C VAL A 407 4.50 -6.37 -13.71
N ALA A 408 4.20 -5.19 -13.20
CA ALA A 408 4.93 -4.55 -12.11
C ALA A 408 3.95 -3.83 -11.17
N LEU A 409 4.33 -3.69 -9.91
CA LEU A 409 3.56 -2.99 -8.87
C LEU A 409 4.45 -1.95 -8.18
N ASP A 410 3.87 -0.80 -7.88
CA ASP A 410 4.42 0.12 -6.89
C ASP A 410 3.29 0.93 -6.21
N GLY A 411 3.11 0.70 -4.92
CA GLY A 411 2.01 1.22 -4.12
C GLY A 411 0.65 0.83 -4.69
N ASP A 412 -0.11 1.85 -5.07
CA ASP A 412 -1.46 1.72 -5.68
C ASP A 412 -1.43 1.78 -7.22
N GLU A 413 -0.25 1.60 -7.80
CA GLU A 413 -0.04 1.60 -9.24
C GLU A 413 0.36 0.21 -9.74
N ALA A 414 -0.21 -0.16 -10.87
CA ALA A 414 0.13 -1.36 -11.61
C ALA A 414 0.54 -0.97 -13.03
N LEU A 415 1.57 -1.62 -13.56
CA LEU A 415 1.96 -1.52 -14.96
C LEU A 415 1.85 -2.89 -15.60
N ILE A 416 1.06 -2.96 -16.66
CA ILE A 416 0.79 -4.20 -17.39
C ILE A 416 1.24 -4.05 -18.84
N GLY A 417 2.10 -4.97 -19.28
CA GLY A 417 2.62 -5.03 -20.64
C GLY A 417 1.77 -5.92 -21.56
N MET A 418 1.75 -5.55 -22.84
CA MET A 418 1.03 -6.25 -23.91
C MET A 418 1.83 -6.20 -25.21
N TYR A 419 2.72 -7.16 -25.43
CA TYR A 419 3.65 -7.10 -26.57
C TYR A 419 3.04 -7.50 -27.93
N GLY A 420 1.80 -8.02 -27.96
CA GLY A 420 1.12 -8.41 -29.20
C GLY A 420 0.21 -7.33 -29.79
N TYR A 421 0.07 -6.18 -29.12
CA TYR A 421 -0.87 -5.13 -29.53
C TYR A 421 -0.57 -4.60 -30.94
N THR A 422 -1.63 -4.41 -31.73
CA THR A 422 -1.57 -3.95 -33.13
C THR A 422 -2.46 -2.72 -33.29
N PRO A 423 -1.93 -1.49 -33.14
CA PRO A 423 -2.76 -0.28 -33.25
C PRO A 423 -3.29 -0.07 -34.68
N ASP A 424 -2.51 -0.45 -35.69
CA ASP A 424 -2.86 -0.43 -37.10
C ASP A 424 -2.02 -1.45 -37.88
N TRP A 425 -2.28 -1.61 -39.18
CA TRP A 425 -1.60 -2.59 -40.03
C TRP A 425 -0.13 -2.30 -40.29
N ASP A 426 0.31 -1.04 -40.21
CA ASP A 426 1.71 -0.65 -40.41
C ASP A 426 2.54 -0.90 -39.13
N HIS A 427 1.87 -1.02 -37.98
CA HIS A 427 2.44 -1.27 -36.65
C HIS A 427 2.01 -2.65 -36.09
N TYR A 428 1.94 -3.66 -36.95
CA TYR A 428 1.55 -5.02 -36.56
C TYR A 428 2.43 -5.57 -35.42
N GLN A 429 1.81 -5.94 -34.29
CA GLN A 429 2.49 -6.40 -33.07
C GLN A 429 3.57 -5.45 -32.55
N GLN A 430 3.38 -4.14 -32.70
CA GLN A 430 4.24 -3.13 -32.07
C GLN A 430 4.23 -3.26 -30.55
N GLY A 431 3.08 -3.58 -29.95
CA GLY A 431 2.91 -3.70 -28.50
C GLY A 431 2.41 -2.44 -27.80
N ALA A 432 2.02 -2.58 -26.53
CA ALA A 432 1.46 -1.53 -25.67
C ALA A 432 1.81 -1.78 -24.20
N ALA A 433 1.69 -0.74 -23.38
CA ALA A 433 1.70 -0.88 -21.93
C ALA A 433 0.62 0.01 -21.29
N TYR A 434 0.16 -0.41 -20.12
CA TYR A 434 -0.99 0.18 -19.45
C TYR A 434 -0.63 0.48 -18.00
N PHE A 435 -0.65 1.76 -17.65
CA PHE A 435 -0.57 2.20 -16.27
C PHE A 435 -1.98 2.22 -15.70
N TYR A 436 -2.20 1.45 -14.64
CA TYR A 436 -3.39 1.50 -13.84
C TYR A 436 -3.04 2.18 -12.53
N ARG A 437 -3.83 3.18 -12.16
CA ARG A 437 -3.82 3.74 -10.82
C ARG A 437 -5.19 3.55 -10.22
N ARG A 438 -5.22 2.94 -9.04
CA ARG A 438 -6.44 2.84 -8.27
C ARG A 438 -6.90 4.26 -7.95
N ALA A 439 -8.13 4.63 -8.32
CA ALA A 439 -8.72 5.83 -7.76
C ALA A 439 -8.59 5.70 -6.25
N SER A 440 -7.92 6.66 -5.61
CA SER A 440 -7.81 6.70 -4.17
C SER A 440 -9.21 6.94 -3.62
N ASN A 441 -9.99 5.88 -3.47
CA ASN A 441 -11.20 5.88 -2.66
C ASN A 441 -10.72 5.86 -1.21
N GLY A 442 -9.97 6.86 -0.76
CA GLY A 442 -9.20 6.80 0.47
C GLY A 442 -8.25 7.95 0.69
N ILE A 443 -8.12 8.33 1.95
CA ILE A 443 -7.19 9.36 2.41
C ILE A 443 -5.72 8.90 2.27
N PRO A 444 -4.73 9.82 2.18
CA PRO A 444 -3.32 9.48 2.17
C PRO A 444 -2.92 8.54 3.31
N ALA A 445 -1.98 7.63 3.04
CA ALA A 445 -1.45 6.71 4.06
C ALA A 445 -0.90 7.44 5.29
N SER A 446 -0.38 8.67 5.12
CA SER A 446 0.04 9.52 6.23
C SER A 446 -1.13 9.96 7.12
N GLU A 447 -2.29 10.29 6.56
CA GLU A 447 -3.47 10.66 7.34
C GLU A 447 -4.09 9.43 8.02
N ARG A 448 -4.14 8.30 7.31
CA ARG A 448 -4.57 7.03 7.90
C ARG A 448 -3.68 6.65 9.10
N ALA A 449 -2.37 6.84 9.01
CA ALA A 449 -1.46 6.58 10.12
C ALA A 449 -1.79 7.42 11.36
N VAL A 450 -2.21 8.68 11.19
CA VAL A 450 -2.67 9.55 12.29
C VAL A 450 -3.97 9.01 12.90
N LEU A 451 -4.92 8.55 12.09
CA LEU A 451 -6.15 7.93 12.60
C LEU A 451 -5.85 6.66 13.40
N VAL A 452 -4.95 5.81 12.91
CA VAL A 452 -4.53 4.59 13.64
C VAL A 452 -3.83 4.95 14.96
N ASP A 453 -2.95 5.94 14.96
CA ASP A 453 -2.29 6.42 16.18
C ASP A 453 -3.31 6.99 17.19
N LEU A 454 -4.33 7.71 16.71
CA LEU A 454 -5.44 8.17 17.55
C LEU A 454 -6.22 7.00 18.16
N TYR A 455 -6.54 5.98 17.35
CA TYR A 455 -7.21 4.76 17.82
C TYR A 455 -6.38 4.06 18.90
N ASP A 456 -5.09 3.83 18.66
CA ASP A 456 -4.22 3.09 19.58
C ASP A 456 -3.97 3.86 20.89
N SER A 457 -3.65 5.15 20.79
CA SER A 457 -3.31 6.00 21.94
C SER A 457 -4.49 6.29 22.88
N THR A 458 -5.72 6.12 22.38
CA THR A 458 -6.94 6.42 23.15
C THR A 458 -7.84 5.21 23.42
N GLY A 459 -7.28 4.01 23.28
CA GLY A 459 -7.94 2.76 23.65
C GLY A 459 -9.09 2.36 22.73
N GLY A 460 -8.91 2.55 21.41
CA GLY A 460 -9.92 2.38 20.37
C GLY A 460 -10.71 1.08 20.38
N ALA A 461 -10.10 -0.02 20.86
CA ALA A 461 -10.78 -1.30 21.02
C ALA A 461 -11.94 -1.27 22.05
N GLY A 462 -11.95 -0.28 22.94
CA GLY A 462 -12.97 -0.08 23.98
C GLY A 462 -13.98 1.02 23.68
N TRP A 463 -13.94 1.64 22.49
CA TRP A 463 -14.86 2.71 22.14
C TRP A 463 -16.29 2.22 21.93
N TRP A 464 -17.28 3.06 22.25
CA TRP A 464 -18.69 2.77 22.01
C TRP A 464 -19.13 3.18 20.60
N ASP A 465 -19.87 2.30 19.93
CA ASP A 465 -20.52 2.54 18.63
C ASP A 465 -19.58 3.05 17.51
N MET A 466 -18.28 2.72 17.58
CA MET A 466 -17.26 3.15 16.61
C MET A 466 -17.00 2.09 15.54
N ASN A 467 -17.89 2.02 14.54
CA ASN A 467 -17.77 1.08 13.44
C ASN A 467 -16.78 1.55 12.36
N GLY A 468 -16.15 0.58 11.68
CA GLY A 468 -15.30 0.80 10.51
C GLY A 468 -13.81 0.98 10.82
N TRP A 469 -13.47 1.41 12.03
CA TRP A 469 -12.08 1.64 12.45
C TRP A 469 -11.18 0.42 12.24
N LEU A 470 -9.95 0.68 11.76
CA LEU A 470 -8.98 -0.32 11.32
C LEU A 470 -9.44 -1.20 10.14
N GLY A 471 -10.52 -0.83 9.45
CA GLY A 471 -10.95 -1.46 8.19
C GLY A 471 -9.96 -1.22 7.05
N GLU A 472 -10.18 -1.85 5.89
CA GLU A 472 -9.25 -1.80 4.74
C GLU A 472 -8.83 -0.36 4.35
N PRO A 473 -7.59 -0.11 3.89
CA PRO A 473 -7.18 1.18 3.33
C PRO A 473 -8.16 1.67 2.27
N GLY A 474 -8.65 2.90 2.44
CA GLY A 474 -9.70 3.48 1.62
C GLY A 474 -11.11 3.48 2.24
N SER A 475 -11.31 2.75 3.33
CA SER A 475 -12.60 2.76 4.03
C SER A 475 -12.77 3.94 5.00
N GLU A 476 -11.75 4.79 5.19
CA GLU A 476 -11.67 5.74 6.31
C GLU A 476 -12.79 6.77 6.31
N CYS A 477 -13.24 7.20 5.14
CA CYS A 477 -14.35 8.15 5.01
C CYS A 477 -15.71 7.58 5.42
N SER A 478 -15.79 6.27 5.67
CA SER A 478 -16.97 5.60 6.24
C SER A 478 -16.81 5.28 7.73
N TRP A 479 -15.65 5.57 8.33
CA TRP A 479 -15.42 5.30 9.74
C TRP A 479 -16.25 6.25 10.59
N THR A 480 -16.83 5.70 11.65
CA THR A 480 -17.67 6.50 12.55
C THR A 480 -16.82 7.61 13.17
N GLY A 481 -17.28 8.85 13.08
CA GLY A 481 -16.56 10.02 13.59
C GLY A 481 -15.53 10.63 12.65
N VAL A 482 -15.28 10.04 11.46
CA VAL A 482 -14.39 10.62 10.43
C VAL A 482 -15.23 11.25 9.33
N THR A 483 -14.86 12.45 8.89
CA THR A 483 -15.42 13.12 7.72
C THR A 483 -14.31 13.46 6.75
N CYS A 484 -14.49 13.09 5.49
CA CYS A 484 -13.57 13.45 4.40
C CYS A 484 -14.11 14.62 3.57
N ASP A 485 -13.25 15.22 2.76
CA ASP A 485 -13.64 16.17 1.72
C ASP A 485 -14.57 15.55 0.66
N GLU A 486 -15.13 16.38 -0.23
CA GLU A 486 -16.07 15.92 -1.26
C GLU A 486 -15.47 14.86 -2.20
N ALA A 487 -14.15 14.85 -2.38
CA ALA A 487 -13.42 13.88 -3.18
C ALA A 487 -13.16 12.56 -2.45
N GLY A 488 -13.36 12.49 -1.12
CA GLY A 488 -12.97 11.34 -0.30
C GLY A 488 -11.45 11.16 -0.19
N ALA A 489 -10.70 12.23 -0.44
CA ALA A 489 -9.25 12.24 -0.56
C ALA A 489 -8.54 12.74 0.69
N HIS A 490 -9.18 13.51 1.57
CA HIS A 490 -8.55 14.04 2.78
C HIS A 490 -9.50 14.07 3.98
N VAL A 491 -8.98 13.83 5.20
CA VAL A 491 -9.72 14.00 6.45
C VAL A 491 -9.91 15.49 6.74
N VAL A 492 -11.18 15.92 6.79
CA VAL A 492 -11.56 17.30 7.10
C VAL A 492 -12.31 17.43 8.42
N GLY A 493 -12.78 16.33 9.01
CA GLY A 493 -13.53 16.36 10.26
C GLY A 493 -13.29 15.15 11.13
N LEU A 494 -13.17 15.40 12.44
CA LEU A 494 -13.13 14.39 13.49
C LEU A 494 -14.17 14.73 14.56
N SER A 495 -15.04 13.78 14.91
CA SER A 495 -16.11 13.98 15.88
C SER A 495 -16.30 12.78 16.81
N PHE A 496 -16.01 12.99 18.10
CA PHE A 496 -16.05 11.99 19.15
C PHE A 496 -16.80 12.53 20.37
N GLY A 497 -18.05 12.12 20.56
CA GLY A 497 -18.88 12.52 21.72
C GLY A 497 -19.39 11.30 22.48
N PHE A 498 -19.07 11.18 23.78
CA PHE A 498 -19.46 10.03 24.61
C PHE A 498 -19.03 8.67 24.06
N THR A 499 -17.76 8.51 23.70
CA THR A 499 -17.25 7.32 22.98
C THR A 499 -16.34 6.45 23.83
N ASN A 500 -16.24 6.72 25.13
CA ASN A 500 -15.37 5.99 26.06
C ASN A 500 -13.88 6.04 25.67
N MET A 501 -13.42 7.19 25.17
CA MET A 501 -12.00 7.42 24.93
C MET A 501 -11.25 7.48 26.26
N VAL A 502 -10.12 6.77 26.32
CA VAL A 502 -9.20 6.75 27.46
C VAL A 502 -7.82 7.23 27.01
N GLY A 503 -6.81 7.24 27.87
CA GLY A 503 -5.42 7.51 27.44
C GLY A 503 -5.17 8.97 27.07
N THR A 504 -4.43 9.21 25.98
CA THR A 504 -3.97 10.55 25.59
C THR A 504 -4.12 10.79 24.10
N LEU A 505 -4.38 12.04 23.69
CA LEU A 505 -4.37 12.42 22.28
C LEU A 505 -2.93 12.37 21.71
N PRO A 506 -2.72 11.82 20.50
CA PRO A 506 -1.39 11.66 19.94
C PRO A 506 -0.84 12.99 19.41
N PRO A 507 0.48 13.26 19.52
CA PRO A 507 1.10 14.45 18.92
C PRO A 507 0.98 14.50 17.39
N SER A 508 0.86 13.34 16.74
CA SER A 508 0.70 13.21 15.28
C SER A 508 -0.60 13.84 14.76
N LEU A 509 -1.56 14.16 15.64
CA LEU A 509 -2.82 14.79 15.25
C LEU A 509 -2.59 16.07 14.42
N ASN A 510 -1.51 16.81 14.69
CA ASN A 510 -1.13 18.03 13.96
C ASN A 510 -0.78 17.81 12.47
N GLN A 511 -0.63 16.55 12.04
CA GLN A 511 -0.33 16.19 10.66
C GLN A 511 -1.58 16.17 9.76
N LEU A 512 -2.79 16.23 10.33
CA LEU A 512 -4.04 16.42 9.58
C LEU A 512 -4.18 17.90 9.18
N THR A 513 -3.32 18.38 8.30
CA THR A 513 -3.26 19.81 7.93
C THR A 513 -4.50 20.32 7.19
N GLY A 514 -5.31 19.41 6.63
CA GLY A 514 -6.58 19.69 5.97
C GLY A 514 -7.80 19.77 6.90
N LEU A 515 -7.62 19.59 8.21
CA LEU A 515 -8.73 19.51 9.15
C LEU A 515 -9.49 20.83 9.28
N VAL A 516 -10.81 20.76 9.18
CA VAL A 516 -11.77 21.89 9.29
C VAL A 516 -12.52 21.85 10.63
N SER A 517 -12.81 20.67 11.15
CA SER A 517 -13.54 20.49 12.40
C SER A 517 -12.88 19.42 13.29
N LEU A 518 -12.58 19.77 14.53
CA LEU A 518 -12.11 18.85 15.57
C LEU A 518 -13.05 18.91 16.77
N GLN A 519 -13.76 17.82 17.03
CA GLN A 519 -14.70 17.72 18.14
C GLN A 519 -14.40 16.48 18.98
N ILE A 520 -14.01 16.69 20.23
CA ILE A 520 -13.73 15.65 21.22
C ILE A 520 -14.39 16.08 22.52
N ALA A 521 -15.61 15.60 22.75
CA ALA A 521 -16.46 16.04 23.85
C ALA A 521 -16.87 14.89 24.75
N ASP A 522 -17.01 15.20 26.04
CA ASP A 522 -17.65 14.34 27.03
C ASP A 522 -16.92 12.99 27.17
N GLN A 523 -15.60 13.06 27.36
CA GLN A 523 -14.69 11.92 27.52
C GLN A 523 -14.01 11.98 28.89
N PRO A 524 -14.69 11.58 29.98
CA PRO A 524 -14.22 11.81 31.35
C PRO A 524 -12.96 11.00 31.72
N GLN A 525 -12.60 9.98 30.93
CA GLN A 525 -11.43 9.13 31.14
C GLN A 525 -10.24 9.49 30.24
N LEU A 526 -10.42 10.44 29.31
CA LEU A 526 -9.37 10.96 28.45
C LEU A 526 -8.52 11.96 29.25
N GLY A 527 -7.20 11.96 29.07
CA GLY A 527 -6.30 12.89 29.76
C GLY A 527 -5.03 13.21 28.97
N GLY A 528 -4.01 13.67 29.69
CA GLY A 528 -2.74 14.11 29.09
C GLY A 528 -2.80 15.55 28.58
N VAL A 529 -1.82 15.93 27.76
CA VAL A 529 -1.69 17.30 27.21
C VAL A 529 -2.34 17.36 25.83
N PHE A 530 -3.06 18.44 25.55
CA PHE A 530 -3.64 18.64 24.23
C PHE A 530 -2.53 18.95 23.19
N PRO A 531 -2.52 18.26 22.03
CA PRO A 531 -1.45 18.38 21.04
C PRO A 531 -1.42 19.77 20.38
N SER A 532 -0.30 20.08 19.73
CA SER A 532 -0.15 21.33 18.97
C SER A 532 -1.10 21.39 17.78
N LEU A 533 -1.59 22.59 17.44
CA LEU A 533 -2.43 22.84 16.26
C LEU A 533 -1.64 23.44 15.08
N ALA A 534 -0.31 23.47 15.18
CA ALA A 534 0.54 24.05 14.14
C ALA A 534 0.32 23.36 12.78
N GLY A 535 0.04 24.13 11.74
CA GLY A 535 -0.17 23.64 10.37
C GLY A 535 -1.64 23.43 9.99
N MET A 536 -2.59 23.45 10.93
CA MET A 536 -4.03 23.29 10.68
C MET A 536 -4.71 24.61 10.28
N THR A 537 -4.16 25.33 9.30
CA THR A 537 -4.61 26.71 8.99
C THR A 537 -6.04 26.82 8.46
N GLY A 538 -6.64 25.70 8.03
CA GLY A 538 -8.03 25.60 7.58
C GLY A 538 -9.05 25.32 8.69
N LEU A 539 -8.60 25.15 9.94
CA LEU A 539 -9.46 24.76 11.05
C LEU A 539 -10.47 25.86 11.40
N GLN A 540 -11.75 25.51 11.39
CA GLN A 540 -12.87 26.42 11.66
C GLN A 540 -13.50 26.18 13.04
N THR A 541 -13.54 24.93 13.50
CA THR A 541 -14.16 24.55 14.77
C THR A 541 -13.24 23.67 15.59
N ILE A 542 -13.05 24.05 16.85
CA ILE A 542 -12.47 23.22 17.90
C ILE A 542 -13.49 23.14 19.03
N ASP A 543 -13.95 21.93 19.36
CA ASP A 543 -14.77 21.67 20.54
C ASP A 543 -14.15 20.54 21.35
N VAL A 544 -13.49 20.91 22.44
CA VAL A 544 -12.81 19.98 23.35
C VAL A 544 -13.35 20.24 24.75
N ARG A 545 -14.48 19.61 25.08
CA ARG A 545 -15.20 19.90 26.33
C ARG A 545 -15.39 18.67 27.20
N ASN A 546 -15.46 18.88 28.52
CA ASN A 546 -15.78 17.84 29.49
C ASN A 546 -14.86 16.62 29.35
N THR A 547 -13.55 16.86 29.27
CA THR A 547 -12.51 15.82 29.26
C THR A 547 -11.54 16.02 30.43
N GLY A 548 -10.64 15.07 30.67
CA GLY A 548 -9.59 15.19 31.69
C GLY A 548 -8.27 15.79 31.17
N LEU A 549 -8.28 16.52 30.05
CA LEU A 549 -7.08 17.13 29.46
C LEU A 549 -6.46 18.19 30.39
N THR A 550 -5.13 18.22 30.42
CA THR A 550 -4.27 19.00 31.32
C THR A 550 -3.23 19.83 30.55
N GLY A 551 -2.46 20.65 31.27
CA GLY A 551 -1.40 21.48 30.72
C GLY A 551 -1.92 22.79 30.13
N ALA A 552 -1.06 23.52 29.42
CA ALA A 552 -1.43 24.80 28.84
C ALA A 552 -2.42 24.66 27.67
N LEU A 553 -3.27 25.66 27.48
CA LEU A 553 -4.09 25.78 26.26
C LEU A 553 -3.19 25.82 25.00
N PRO A 554 -3.59 25.16 23.90
CA PRO A 554 -2.86 25.24 22.65
C PRO A 554 -2.88 26.67 22.08
N SER A 555 -1.81 27.06 21.38
CA SER A 555 -1.80 28.33 20.68
C SER A 555 -2.79 28.31 19.52
N LEU A 556 -3.65 29.35 19.46
CA LEU A 556 -4.58 29.56 18.35
C LEU A 556 -4.03 30.52 17.29
N ALA A 557 -2.85 31.11 17.52
CA ALA A 557 -2.29 32.12 16.64
C ALA A 557 -2.07 31.56 15.22
N GLY A 558 -2.53 32.30 14.21
CA GLY A 558 -2.41 31.91 12.80
C GLY A 558 -3.53 31.01 12.28
N LEU A 559 -4.47 30.57 13.12
CA LEU A 559 -5.68 29.86 12.70
C LEU A 559 -6.74 30.84 12.19
N THR A 560 -6.43 31.58 11.12
CA THR A 560 -7.25 32.71 10.65
C THR A 560 -8.66 32.34 10.19
N ALA A 561 -8.90 31.05 9.91
CA ALA A 561 -10.22 30.50 9.56
C ALA A 561 -11.06 30.08 10.78
N LEU A 562 -10.49 30.11 11.99
CA LEU A 562 -11.14 29.63 13.21
C LEU A 562 -12.34 30.49 13.57
N GLN A 563 -13.51 29.88 13.70
CA GLN A 563 -14.78 30.51 14.01
C GLN A 563 -15.22 30.23 15.45
N SER A 564 -14.97 29.03 15.94
CA SER A 564 -15.35 28.60 17.29
C SER A 564 -14.24 27.79 17.95
N ALA A 565 -13.92 28.14 19.20
CA ALA A 565 -12.98 27.42 20.03
C ALA A 565 -13.56 27.22 21.44
N THR A 566 -13.85 25.97 21.79
CA THR A 566 -14.40 25.57 23.09
C THR A 566 -13.45 24.60 23.79
N PHE A 567 -13.06 24.95 25.00
CA PHE A 567 -12.20 24.19 25.91
C PHE A 567 -12.88 23.99 27.29
N LEU A 568 -14.21 24.04 27.32
CA LEU A 568 -15.04 24.05 28.53
C LEU A 568 -14.84 22.79 29.39
N GLY A 569 -14.69 22.94 30.71
CA GLY A 569 -14.80 21.81 31.64
C GLY A 569 -13.66 20.80 31.51
N ASN A 570 -12.41 21.27 31.42
CA ASN A 570 -11.21 20.43 31.44
C ASN A 570 -10.33 20.79 32.65
N GLN A 571 -9.06 20.37 32.63
CA GLN A 571 -8.06 20.67 33.66
C GLN A 571 -6.90 21.50 33.08
N PHE A 572 -7.17 22.33 32.05
CA PHE A 572 -6.13 23.19 31.47
C PHE A 572 -5.62 24.20 32.51
N ASP A 573 -4.30 24.40 32.54
CA ASP A 573 -3.60 25.29 33.47
C ASP A 573 -2.76 26.35 32.72
N GLY A 574 -1.99 27.13 33.48
CA GLY A 574 -1.19 28.22 32.90
C GLY A 574 -2.04 29.39 32.40
N ALA A 575 -1.47 30.23 31.53
CA ALA A 575 -2.16 31.42 31.02
C ALA A 575 -2.94 31.14 29.74
N ILE A 576 -4.00 31.93 29.50
CA ILE A 576 -4.65 31.99 28.18
C ILE A 576 -3.64 32.58 27.18
N PRO A 577 -3.24 31.84 26.12
CA PRO A 577 -2.28 32.34 25.15
C PRO A 577 -2.83 33.57 24.40
N PRO A 578 -1.97 34.51 23.97
CA PRO A 578 -2.40 35.61 23.11
C PRO A 578 -3.06 35.10 21.83
N PHE A 579 -4.22 35.67 21.46
CA PHE A 579 -4.98 35.24 20.29
C PHE A 579 -4.31 35.65 18.96
N GLY A 580 -3.57 36.76 18.93
CA GLY A 580 -3.05 37.33 17.68
C GLY A 580 -4.18 37.91 16.83
N GLU A 581 -4.12 37.75 15.51
CA GLU A 581 -5.21 38.13 14.60
C GLU A 581 -6.05 36.91 14.20
N LEU A 582 -7.27 36.82 14.73
CA LEU A 582 -8.25 35.78 14.39
C LEU A 582 -9.54 36.44 13.87
N PRO A 583 -9.55 36.89 12.62
CA PRO A 583 -10.62 37.74 12.09
C PRO A 583 -11.99 37.03 12.02
N ALA A 584 -12.00 35.69 11.98
CA ALA A 584 -13.20 34.89 11.90
C ALA A 584 -13.73 34.39 13.27
N LEU A 585 -12.97 34.56 14.36
CA LEU A 585 -13.32 33.96 15.64
C LEU A 585 -14.54 34.65 16.24
N ALA A 586 -15.66 33.92 16.26
CA ALA A 586 -16.94 34.39 16.77
C ALA A 586 -17.23 33.91 18.19
N TRP A 587 -16.70 32.75 18.59
CA TRP A 587 -16.98 32.12 19.87
C TRP A 587 -15.71 31.58 20.51
N PHE A 588 -15.43 32.00 21.75
CA PHE A 588 -14.38 31.44 22.59
C PHE A 588 -14.94 31.06 23.96
N SER A 589 -14.72 29.81 24.37
CA SER A 589 -15.05 29.34 25.71
C SER A 589 -13.90 28.53 26.29
N ALA A 590 -13.44 28.90 27.48
CA ALA A 590 -12.49 28.15 28.29
C ALA A 590 -12.93 28.08 29.76
N SER A 591 -14.24 28.21 30.01
CA SER A 591 -14.79 28.16 31.37
C SER A 591 -14.54 26.81 32.04
N GLY A 592 -14.47 26.78 33.36
CA GLY A 592 -14.36 25.54 34.14
C GLY A 592 -13.02 24.82 33.91
N ASN A 593 -11.91 25.54 34.06
CA ASN A 593 -10.55 25.01 33.99
C ASN A 593 -9.72 25.50 35.20
N GLN A 594 -8.40 25.30 35.16
CA GLN A 594 -7.44 25.78 36.16
C GLN A 594 -6.57 26.95 35.62
N LEU A 595 -7.09 27.70 34.64
CA LEU A 595 -6.35 28.76 33.97
C LEU A 595 -6.03 29.90 34.93
N SER A 596 -4.84 30.47 34.81
CA SER A 596 -4.28 31.49 35.70
C SER A 596 -3.66 32.65 34.91
N GLY A 597 -3.13 33.66 35.59
CA GLY A 597 -2.58 34.85 34.94
C GLY A 597 -3.68 35.79 34.43
N THR A 598 -3.34 36.66 33.48
CA THR A 598 -4.25 37.70 32.96
C THR A 598 -5.01 37.22 31.73
N ILE A 599 -6.22 37.75 31.54
CA ILE A 599 -6.92 37.62 30.25
C ILE A 599 -6.16 38.45 29.21
N PRO A 600 -5.74 37.87 28.06
CA PRO A 600 -5.04 38.61 27.01
C PRO A 600 -5.94 39.65 26.34
N SER A 601 -5.34 40.58 25.57
CA SER A 601 -6.13 41.54 24.79
C SER A 601 -7.04 40.81 23.80
N LEU A 602 -8.26 41.32 23.67
CA LEU A 602 -9.25 40.87 22.69
C LEU A 602 -9.21 41.71 21.40
N ASP A 603 -8.22 42.61 21.28
CA ASP A 603 -7.92 43.32 20.04
C ASP A 603 -7.55 42.31 18.93
N GLY A 604 -8.00 42.54 17.70
CA GLY A 604 -7.79 41.60 16.59
C GLY A 604 -8.83 40.49 16.46
N LEU A 605 -9.91 40.53 17.26
CA LEU A 605 -11.06 39.62 17.22
C LEU A 605 -12.36 40.33 16.79
N PRO A 606 -12.43 40.88 15.56
CA PRO A 606 -13.55 41.73 15.11
C PRO A 606 -14.90 41.00 15.01
N ALA A 607 -14.89 39.66 14.87
CA ALA A 607 -16.09 38.84 14.76
C ALA A 607 -16.59 38.29 16.10
N LEU A 608 -15.89 38.55 17.22
CA LEU A 608 -16.18 37.92 18.50
C LEU A 608 -17.55 38.36 19.04
N THR A 609 -18.40 37.39 19.30
CA THR A 609 -19.77 37.55 19.84
C THR A 609 -19.98 36.78 21.15
N GLY A 610 -19.14 35.78 21.43
CA GLY A 610 -19.15 35.01 22.68
C GLY A 610 -17.76 34.88 23.29
N PHE A 611 -17.61 35.23 24.58
CA PHE A 611 -16.36 35.09 25.34
C PHE A 611 -16.61 34.60 26.77
N PHE A 612 -16.32 33.32 27.04
CA PHE A 612 -16.64 32.65 28.31
C PHE A 612 -15.37 32.09 28.94
N VAL A 613 -14.96 32.63 30.09
CA VAL A 613 -13.75 32.23 30.83
C VAL A 613 -14.01 32.09 32.33
N GLY A 614 -15.28 32.08 32.75
CA GLY A 614 -15.69 31.89 34.14
C GLY A 614 -15.22 30.55 34.74
N ASN A 615 -15.24 30.43 36.06
CA ASN A 615 -14.80 29.23 36.78
C ASN A 615 -13.33 28.87 36.47
N ASN A 616 -12.42 29.82 36.70
CA ASN A 616 -10.96 29.65 36.55
C ASN A 616 -10.21 30.34 37.72
N HIS A 617 -8.87 30.44 37.62
CA HIS A 617 -7.97 31.16 38.52
C HIS A 617 -7.37 32.44 37.89
N LEU A 618 -8.07 33.05 36.92
CA LEU A 618 -7.61 34.24 36.22
C LEU A 618 -7.58 35.46 37.16
N SER A 619 -6.66 36.38 36.92
CA SER A 619 -6.39 37.53 37.78
C SER A 619 -6.01 38.78 36.99
N GLY A 620 -5.96 39.93 37.65
CA GLY A 620 -5.67 41.22 37.03
C GLY A 620 -6.90 41.86 36.37
N PRO A 621 -6.71 42.94 35.60
CA PRO A 621 -7.82 43.73 35.08
C PRO A 621 -8.58 42.99 33.97
N PRO A 622 -9.91 43.18 33.84
CA PRO A 622 -10.65 42.68 32.68
C PRO A 622 -10.15 43.38 31.39
N PRO A 623 -10.14 42.69 30.24
CA PRO A 623 -9.73 43.30 28.98
C PRO A 623 -10.79 44.29 28.50
N ALA A 624 -10.42 45.15 27.56
CA ALA A 624 -11.42 45.96 26.85
C ALA A 624 -12.33 45.03 26.03
N PRO A 625 -13.67 45.14 26.16
CA PRO A 625 -14.58 44.30 25.38
C PRO A 625 -14.58 44.76 23.91
N PRO A 626 -14.46 43.83 22.94
CA PRO A 626 -14.67 44.14 21.52
C PRO A 626 -16.09 44.66 21.28
N ALA A 627 -16.24 45.56 20.29
CA ALA A 627 -17.53 46.15 19.94
C ALA A 627 -18.60 45.12 19.48
N GLY A 628 -18.18 43.93 19.05
CA GLY A 628 -19.04 42.84 18.60
C GLY A 628 -19.68 42.00 19.73
N LEU A 629 -19.18 42.09 20.97
CA LEU A 629 -19.75 41.35 22.10
C LEU A 629 -21.09 41.97 22.52
N GLY A 630 -22.18 41.23 22.31
CA GLY A 630 -23.54 41.64 22.64
C GLY A 630 -23.95 41.34 24.08
N GLU A 631 -25.21 41.68 24.41
CA GLU A 631 -25.82 41.32 25.69
C GLU A 631 -25.82 39.79 25.87
N TYR A 632 -25.43 39.32 27.06
CA TYR A 632 -25.19 37.89 27.39
C TYR A 632 -24.07 37.21 26.58
N GLY A 633 -23.25 37.99 25.85
CA GLY A 633 -22.15 37.51 25.05
C GLY A 633 -20.87 37.19 25.84
N GLY A 634 -20.88 37.22 27.17
CA GLY A 634 -19.68 36.83 27.92
C GLY A 634 -19.88 36.49 29.38
N GLU A 635 -18.93 35.72 29.90
CA GLU A 635 -18.86 35.25 31.29
C GLU A 635 -17.41 35.35 31.77
N LEU A 636 -17.13 36.28 32.68
CA LEU A 636 -15.79 36.46 33.25
C LEU A 636 -15.66 35.87 34.67
N CYS A 637 -16.78 35.60 35.34
CA CYS A 637 -16.79 35.16 36.74
C CYS A 637 -17.33 33.72 36.84
N PRO A 638 -16.94 32.95 37.88
CA PRO A 638 -16.01 33.32 38.94
C PRO A 638 -14.53 33.23 38.52
N ASN A 639 -13.76 34.27 38.87
CA ASN A 639 -12.30 34.39 38.74
C ASN A 639 -11.78 35.39 39.78
N ALA A 640 -10.47 35.50 39.97
CA ALA A 640 -9.82 36.47 40.86
C ALA A 640 -9.46 37.79 40.15
N LEU A 641 -10.34 38.28 39.26
CA LEU A 641 -10.13 39.50 38.47
C LEU A 641 -10.27 40.77 39.32
N ASP A 642 -9.61 41.85 38.91
CA ASP A 642 -9.73 43.15 39.55
C ASP A 642 -11.15 43.71 39.32
N HIS A 643 -11.79 44.16 40.41
CA HIS A 643 -13.14 44.73 40.37
C HIS A 643 -13.12 46.16 39.83
N VAL A 644 -13.02 46.30 38.51
CA VAL A 644 -13.02 47.57 37.77
C VAL A 644 -14.42 47.83 37.19
N GLU A 645 -14.97 49.02 37.41
CA GLU A 645 -16.25 49.43 36.81
C GLU A 645 -16.18 49.39 35.27
N SER A 646 -17.13 48.70 34.64
CA SER A 646 -17.26 48.65 33.18
C SER A 646 -18.72 48.42 32.78
N PRO A 647 -19.47 49.49 32.41
CA PRO A 647 -20.85 49.37 31.93
C PRO A 647 -20.98 48.47 30.69
N ALA A 648 -19.92 48.40 29.88
CA ALA A 648 -19.86 47.49 28.74
C ALA A 648 -19.88 46.03 29.21
N TRP A 649 -19.03 45.66 30.18
CA TRP A 649 -19.06 44.32 30.75
C TRP A 649 -20.34 44.03 31.55
N ASP A 650 -20.96 45.04 32.18
CA ASP A 650 -22.25 44.87 32.85
C ASP A 650 -23.34 44.43 31.84
N THR A 651 -23.35 45.05 30.66
CA THR A 651 -24.28 44.72 29.57
C THR A 651 -23.95 43.34 28.97
N ILE A 652 -22.67 43.07 28.70
CA ILE A 652 -22.23 41.82 28.07
C ILE A 652 -22.50 40.61 28.97
N THR A 653 -22.30 40.74 30.29
CA THR A 653 -22.56 39.66 31.24
C THR A 653 -24.03 39.59 31.69
N GLY A 654 -24.80 40.67 31.50
CA GLY A 654 -26.14 40.82 32.06
C GLY A 654 -26.15 40.98 33.60
N ILE A 655 -24.99 41.21 34.20
CA ILE A 655 -24.78 41.32 35.66
C ILE A 655 -24.24 42.72 35.94
N ALA A 656 -24.88 43.48 36.83
CA ALA A 656 -24.42 44.80 37.24
C ALA A 656 -24.18 44.86 38.76
N PRO A 657 -22.96 45.16 39.24
CA PRO A 657 -21.72 45.21 38.45
C PRO A 657 -21.34 43.81 37.96
N TRP A 658 -20.65 43.70 36.82
CA TRP A 658 -20.28 42.43 36.18
C TRP A 658 -19.53 41.47 37.11
N TYR A 659 -18.77 42.00 38.07
CA TYR A 659 -18.01 41.25 39.06
C TYR A 659 -18.82 40.82 40.30
N ARG A 660 -20.15 41.01 40.32
CA ARG A 660 -21.01 40.62 41.46
C ARG A 660 -20.80 39.16 41.87
N ASP A 661 -20.61 38.29 40.88
CA ASP A 661 -20.54 36.84 41.06
C ASP A 661 -19.08 36.32 40.97
N CYS A 662 -18.08 37.21 41.09
CA CYS A 662 -16.64 36.87 41.07
C CYS A 662 -16.08 36.34 42.41
N THR A 663 -16.93 35.92 43.35
CA THR A 663 -16.50 35.47 44.68
C THR A 663 -15.75 34.13 44.62
N ALA A 664 -14.44 34.20 44.83
CA ALA A 664 -13.52 33.09 44.75
C ALA A 664 -13.78 32.00 45.82
N THR A 665 -14.43 30.93 45.39
CA THR A 665 -14.01 29.56 45.71
C THR A 665 -14.52 28.68 44.58
N PRO A 666 -13.66 28.01 43.78
CA PRO A 666 -14.11 26.97 42.87
C PRO A 666 -14.80 25.92 43.75
N THR A 667 -16.11 25.72 43.58
CA THR A 667 -16.77 24.61 44.24
C THR A 667 -16.32 23.34 43.54
N ASP A 668 -15.69 22.43 44.27
CA ASP A 668 -15.39 21.03 43.86
C ASP A 668 -16.64 20.19 43.48
N ALA A 669 -17.79 20.83 43.24
CA ALA A 669 -19.09 20.20 43.10
C ALA A 669 -19.68 20.42 41.70
N ILE A 670 -19.20 19.66 40.72
CA ILE A 670 -19.97 19.36 39.49
C ILE A 670 -20.43 17.88 39.45
N PHE A 671 -20.18 17.12 40.52
CA PHE A 671 -20.87 15.84 40.74
C PHE A 671 -21.68 15.92 42.03
N GLY A 672 -22.96 16.31 41.91
CA GLY A 672 -23.94 16.00 42.93
C GLY A 672 -24.15 14.48 42.95
N ASP A 673 -23.54 13.80 43.90
CA ASP A 673 -23.86 12.44 44.28
C ASP A 673 -25.24 12.42 44.96
N GLY A 674 -26.28 12.38 44.13
CA GLY A 674 -27.66 12.10 44.53
C GLY A 674 -27.88 10.65 44.98
N PHE A 675 -26.98 10.09 45.78
CA PHE A 675 -27.14 8.80 46.46
C PHE A 675 -26.58 8.87 47.88
N ASP A 676 -27.26 9.63 48.74
CA ASP A 676 -27.30 9.28 50.15
C ASP A 676 -28.75 8.96 50.51
N GLY A 677 -28.99 7.68 50.81
CA GLY A 677 -30.32 7.13 51.00
C GLY A 677 -30.28 5.68 51.43
N THR A 678 -30.05 5.48 52.74
CA THR A 678 -30.44 4.35 53.62
C THR A 678 -30.21 2.92 53.16
#